data_AF-A0AAW6XFD4-F1
#
_entry.id   AF-A0AAW6XFD4-F1
#
_cell.length_a   1.000
_cell.length_b   1.000
_cell.length_c   1.000
_cell.angle_alpha   90.00
_cell.angle_beta   90.00
_cell.angle_gamma   90.00
#
_symmetry.space_group_name_H-M   'P 1'
#
loop_
_entity.id
_entity.type
_entity.pdbx_description
1 polymer ?
#
loop_
_entity_poly.entity_id
_entity_poly.type
_entity_poly.pdbx_seq_one_letter_code
_entity_poly.pdbx_strand_id
1 'polypeptide(L)'
;MRYFRNDKLDLVNKEKQRFGFRKLSSGKIASVLLGVTIFGSFALNGQVVKADTTTDGSQKSAVVDEAKNRQTDEEEQFGQDASAQKDSDNLGGEETTEADQGKQATQTQTPDTTNGSEAKTGKPQADSTDIDTKNANREGTTSDKNGAGAAVKVRIARSAAMQLAARIPVSDQPTAEKIAKKYTYIDVDHAQKILDYYNNIGTITKILDLDSSNYNYGGPWLEGIIGLTTSNTERFTNNYVDKIVGNYTGNMVKDTQAKIDERIKNLQDLSSQYPNNQEIKDAINKLTDIKDSVTASNITNAKAMENAIDTFDHYGSEDAYKKLAKNAENPPEEVNKDALQSAVKEAATVKAANSQASEDKQKAYQDAITAGQNVLNDGKASQADVTNALSKIEQAKKDMTVSAIQTAVEEASATKVKPNYYNASDEAKKAYNDALDKANRVLTDPKATQDQLDEANSALTSAKAGLKGGPTDNSGLEKAVNEANTTKLDDKYYNASQDKKQAYDEALAQATKLLNDKNASQKAVAEAVANLEKAKAELNGEPNFIGGDYTPSEPSTPSTETPAEKTTEKILMHASYLYDNKGIKIDKPTVKSYVTVVVAENPVTINSIKYYKVAGKDEYIKAGNIDGTLRVITHNSYIYNNKGKATRNKGIKRLVKKTRIVRTYGAPINIKGHMMYRIAKNRYIKARNFEGTLRRLSHNSFVYDENGKATRNKGIRRLLKKSRVVRTFDAPVKINGHMMYRVDNGYVKVKNFK
;
A
#
# COMPACT_ATOMS: atom_id res chain seq x y z
N MET A 1 -28.39 -27.87 44.17
CA MET A 1 -29.58 -27.81 43.30
C MET A 1 -29.09 -27.24 41.97
N ARG A 2 -29.12 -27.96 40.84
CA ARG A 2 -30.26 -28.23 39.94
C ARG A 2 -30.93 -26.97 39.36
N TYR A 3 -30.64 -26.72 38.08
CA TYR A 3 -31.47 -26.13 37.02
C TYR A 3 -32.14 -24.76 37.22
N PHE A 4 -31.89 -23.85 36.26
CA PHE A 4 -32.77 -23.72 35.09
C PHE A 4 -31.95 -23.55 33.81
N ARG A 5 -32.58 -23.76 32.64
CA ARG A 5 -32.06 -23.42 31.30
C ARG A 5 -32.93 -22.29 30.73
N ASN A 6 -32.42 -21.56 29.74
CA ASN A 6 -33.08 -21.53 28.42
C ASN A 6 -32.18 -20.97 27.34
N ASP A 7 -32.18 -21.69 26.22
CA ASP A 7 -31.27 -21.56 25.10
C ASP A 7 -31.51 -20.28 24.28
N LYS A 8 -30.43 -19.70 23.71
CA LYS A 8 -30.43 -19.34 22.29
C LYS A 8 -29.04 -19.25 21.68
N LEU A 9 -28.98 -19.78 20.47
CA LEU A 9 -27.93 -19.83 19.45
C LEU A 9 -26.96 -18.64 19.46
N ASP A 10 -25.66 -18.92 19.31
CA ASP A 10 -25.12 -19.01 17.95
C ASP A 10 -23.93 -20.00 17.85
N LEU A 11 -23.76 -20.66 16.69
CA LEU A 11 -22.83 -21.79 16.55
C LEU A 11 -21.79 -21.58 15.44
N VAL A 12 -20.55 -21.30 15.85
CA VAL A 12 -19.41 -21.05 14.95
C VAL A 12 -19.11 -22.29 14.10
N ASN A 13 -19.37 -22.23 12.79
CA ASN A 13 -19.13 -23.32 11.86
C ASN A 13 -18.02 -22.97 10.85
N LYS A 14 -16.95 -23.78 10.82
CA LYS A 14 -15.73 -23.55 10.00
C LYS A 14 -15.84 -24.21 8.63
N GLU A 15 -16.47 -23.52 7.67
CA GLU A 15 -16.48 -23.93 6.26
C GLU A 15 -15.07 -23.88 5.64
N LYS A 16 -14.52 -25.05 5.29
CA LYS A 16 -13.33 -25.18 4.44
C LYS A 16 -13.73 -25.45 2.99
N GLN A 17 -14.17 -24.41 2.28
CA GLN A 17 -14.44 -24.49 0.84
C GLN A 17 -13.14 -24.82 0.08
N ARG A 18 -13.16 -25.89 -0.71
CA ARG A 18 -12.02 -26.37 -1.52
C ARG A 18 -12.27 -26.05 -2.99
N PHE A 19 -11.50 -25.13 -3.58
CA PHE A 19 -11.49 -24.98 -5.04
C PHE A 19 -10.38 -25.84 -5.65
N GLY A 20 -10.77 -26.71 -6.59
CA GLY A 20 -9.89 -27.68 -7.23
C GLY A 20 -9.35 -27.20 -8.57
N PHE A 21 -8.10 -27.54 -8.87
CA PHE A 21 -7.49 -27.27 -10.18
C PHE A 21 -8.21 -28.02 -11.30
N ARG A 22 -8.86 -27.30 -12.22
CA ARG A 22 -9.14 -27.80 -13.58
C ARG A 22 -8.05 -27.31 -14.53
N LYS A 23 -7.33 -28.26 -15.12
CA LYS A 23 -6.35 -28.02 -16.19
C LYS A 23 -7.10 -27.94 -17.52
N LEU A 24 -7.17 -26.75 -18.12
CA LEU A 24 -7.56 -26.58 -19.52
C LEU A 24 -6.32 -26.31 -20.37
N SER A 25 -6.34 -26.79 -21.61
CA SER A 25 -5.14 -26.93 -22.44
C SER A 25 -5.45 -26.78 -23.93
N SER A 26 -5.65 -25.54 -24.37
CA SER A 26 -5.49 -25.10 -25.75
C SER A 26 -5.05 -23.63 -25.72
N GLY A 27 -4.10 -23.25 -26.57
CA GLY A 27 -3.39 -21.99 -26.41
C GLY A 27 -3.62 -20.99 -27.55
N LYS A 28 -3.40 -19.72 -27.23
CA LYS A 28 -2.80 -18.70 -28.11
C LYS A 28 -2.13 -17.66 -27.19
N ILE A 29 -0.93 -17.23 -27.54
CA ILE A 29 -0.17 -16.25 -26.75
C ILE A 29 -0.62 -14.86 -27.18
N ALA A 30 -1.11 -14.06 -26.23
CA ALA A 30 -1.39 -12.64 -26.41
C ALA A 30 -0.73 -11.87 -25.25
N SER A 31 0.44 -11.29 -25.52
CA SER A 31 1.23 -10.57 -24.52
C SER A 31 0.67 -9.17 -24.30
N VAL A 32 -0.18 -8.98 -23.28
CA VAL A 32 -0.58 -7.65 -22.82
C VAL A 32 0.58 -7.03 -22.02
N LEU A 33 1.43 -6.28 -22.72
CA LEU A 33 2.56 -5.56 -22.14
C LEU A 33 2.05 -4.31 -21.41
N LEU A 34 1.75 -4.43 -20.11
CA LEU A 34 1.24 -3.33 -19.29
C LEU A 34 2.38 -2.40 -18.83
N GLY A 35 3.03 -1.77 -19.82
CA GLY A 35 4.12 -0.82 -19.63
C GLY A 35 3.59 0.57 -19.25
N VAL A 36 3.51 0.87 -17.96
CA VAL A 36 3.25 2.23 -17.47
C VAL A 36 4.54 3.04 -17.57
N THR A 37 4.69 3.78 -18.67
CA THR A 37 5.80 4.72 -18.87
C THR A 37 5.59 5.95 -17.98
N ILE A 38 6.24 5.98 -16.82
CA ILE A 38 6.28 7.18 -15.97
C ILE A 38 7.29 8.16 -16.56
N PHE A 39 6.81 9.12 -17.36
CA PHE A 39 7.53 10.37 -17.57
C PHE A 39 7.25 11.31 -16.39
N GLY A 40 8.30 11.67 -15.65
CA GLY A 40 8.21 12.76 -14.68
C GLY A 40 8.25 14.11 -15.40
N SER A 41 7.35 15.03 -15.05
CA SER A 41 7.40 16.43 -15.48
C SER A 41 7.56 17.30 -14.24
N PHE A 42 8.64 18.08 -14.19
CA PHE A 42 8.78 19.19 -13.24
C PHE A 42 7.72 20.25 -13.54
N ALA A 43 7.15 20.85 -12.49
CA ALA A 43 6.31 22.04 -12.58
C ALA A 43 6.81 23.10 -11.59
N LEU A 44 7.86 23.83 -11.98
CA LEU A 44 8.33 25.03 -11.29
C LEU A 44 7.51 26.22 -11.81
N ASN A 45 6.54 26.70 -11.02
CA ASN A 45 5.80 27.92 -11.35
C ASN A 45 6.63 29.17 -11.01
N GLY A 46 7.54 29.53 -11.93
CA GLY A 46 8.11 30.88 -12.01
C GLY A 46 7.25 31.76 -12.91
N GLN A 47 6.88 32.95 -12.45
CA GLN A 47 6.29 33.99 -13.32
C GLN A 47 7.37 34.55 -14.26
N VAL A 48 6.99 34.97 -15.48
CA VAL A 48 7.21 36.35 -15.97
C VAL A 48 6.58 36.55 -17.38
N VAL A 49 6.02 37.75 -17.52
CA VAL A 49 5.43 38.49 -18.65
C VAL A 49 5.80 38.12 -20.11
N LYS A 50 4.75 38.13 -20.94
CA LYS A 50 4.62 38.36 -22.41
C LYS A 50 5.86 38.81 -23.22
N ALA A 51 5.96 38.25 -24.43
CA ALA A 51 6.19 39.00 -25.68
C ALA A 51 5.61 38.24 -26.90
N ASP A 52 5.13 38.94 -27.92
CA ASP A 52 4.76 38.39 -29.23
C ASP A 52 5.99 38.24 -30.14
N THR A 53 6.03 37.22 -31.02
CA THR A 53 6.35 37.37 -32.47
C THR A 53 6.17 36.05 -33.25
N THR A 54 6.22 36.17 -34.59
CA THR A 54 5.72 35.18 -35.57
C THR A 54 6.80 34.33 -36.27
N THR A 55 6.51 33.02 -36.37
CA THR A 55 6.66 32.11 -37.53
C THR A 55 7.99 31.94 -38.31
N ASP A 56 8.32 30.66 -38.53
CA ASP A 56 9.15 30.07 -39.62
C ASP A 56 10.69 30.21 -39.53
N GLY A 57 11.44 29.41 -40.32
CA GLY A 57 12.79 29.85 -40.71
C GLY A 57 13.96 28.87 -40.97
N SER A 58 13.78 27.55 -41.14
CA SER A 58 14.82 26.64 -41.70
C SER A 58 16.09 26.37 -40.86
N GLN A 59 16.97 25.50 -41.37
CA GLN A 59 18.22 25.02 -40.75
C GLN A 59 19.48 25.61 -41.39
N LYS A 60 20.57 25.71 -40.63
CA LYS A 60 21.90 25.30 -41.12
C LYS A 60 22.89 24.94 -40.02
N SER A 61 23.86 24.11 -40.37
CA SER A 61 24.99 23.69 -39.54
C SER A 61 26.30 24.33 -40.03
N ALA A 62 27.22 24.64 -39.10
CA ALA A 62 28.69 24.56 -39.30
C ALA A 62 29.50 24.97 -38.05
N VAL A 63 30.44 24.11 -37.64
CA VAL A 63 31.85 24.40 -37.29
C VAL A 63 32.19 25.51 -36.26
N VAL A 64 32.60 25.05 -35.07
CA VAL A 64 33.89 25.32 -34.38
C VAL A 64 34.60 26.67 -34.63
N ASP A 65 34.86 27.44 -33.56
CA ASP A 65 36.25 27.70 -33.13
C ASP A 65 36.38 28.19 -31.66
N GLU A 66 37.59 28.13 -31.10
CA GLU A 66 37.92 28.32 -29.68
C GLU A 66 38.94 29.45 -29.44
N ALA A 67 38.65 30.44 -28.56
CA ALA A 67 39.68 31.30 -27.96
C ALA A 67 39.27 32.11 -26.70
N LYS A 68 39.94 31.81 -25.58
CA LYS A 68 40.57 32.73 -24.60
C LYS A 68 39.83 34.00 -24.13
N ASN A 69 39.37 33.92 -22.87
CA ASN A 69 39.87 34.70 -21.73
C ASN A 69 40.60 36.04 -22.02
N ARG A 70 40.05 37.14 -21.49
CA ARG A 70 40.83 38.20 -20.85
C ARG A 70 40.24 38.59 -19.49
N GLN A 71 41.14 38.84 -18.54
CA GLN A 71 40.89 39.36 -17.19
C GLN A 71 41.45 40.78 -17.10
N THR A 72 40.77 41.62 -16.32
CA THR A 72 41.18 42.91 -15.74
C THR A 72 40.06 43.22 -14.73
N ASP A 73 40.24 43.19 -13.41
CA ASP A 73 41.27 43.77 -12.51
C ASP A 73 41.10 45.29 -12.33
N GLU A 74 41.51 45.81 -11.16
CA GLU A 74 41.27 47.16 -10.60
C GLU A 74 39.82 47.38 -10.05
N GLU A 75 39.58 47.91 -8.84
CA GLU A 75 40.51 48.28 -7.75
C GLU A 75 39.85 48.28 -6.33
N GLU A 76 40.65 48.65 -5.32
CA GLU A 76 40.38 48.67 -3.87
C GLU A 76 39.48 49.86 -3.41
N GLN A 77 39.13 50.18 -2.15
CA GLN A 77 39.36 49.71 -0.75
C GLN A 77 38.08 50.16 0.06
N PHE A 78 37.86 50.15 1.39
CA PHE A 78 38.59 49.94 2.66
C PHE A 78 37.59 49.37 3.73
N GLY A 79 37.99 49.24 5.01
CA GLY A 79 37.10 48.98 6.17
C GLY A 79 36.55 50.27 6.84
N GLN A 80 36.26 50.34 8.15
CA GLN A 80 36.26 49.36 9.26
C GLN A 80 35.62 50.02 10.53
N ASP A 81 35.21 49.22 11.54
CA ASP A 81 35.04 49.57 12.97
C ASP A 81 34.03 50.67 13.42
N ALA A 82 33.59 50.77 14.70
CA ALA A 82 33.32 49.76 15.75
C ALA A 82 32.59 50.39 16.98
N SER A 83 31.80 49.57 17.72
CA SER A 83 31.42 49.76 19.16
C SER A 83 30.49 50.97 19.51
N ALA A 84 29.90 51.14 20.71
CA ALA A 84 29.87 50.34 21.95
C ALA A 84 28.61 50.65 22.82
N GLN A 85 28.14 49.65 23.64
CA GLN A 85 27.67 49.74 25.05
C GLN A 85 26.53 50.74 25.46
N LYS A 86 25.65 50.49 26.45
CA LYS A 86 25.79 49.86 27.79
C LYS A 86 24.49 49.20 28.34
N ASP A 87 24.69 48.12 29.12
CA ASP A 87 24.16 47.80 30.48
C ASP A 87 22.63 47.87 30.80
N SER A 88 22.03 47.03 31.69
CA SER A 88 22.45 45.79 32.40
C SER A 88 21.29 45.14 33.19
N ASP A 89 21.19 43.80 33.16
CA ASP A 89 20.77 42.84 34.22
C ASP A 89 19.42 43.03 35.00
N ASN A 90 18.84 42.06 35.76
CA ASN A 90 19.33 40.77 36.26
C ASN A 90 18.21 39.71 36.57
N LEU A 91 18.66 38.46 36.78
CA LEU A 91 18.05 37.16 37.14
C LEU A 91 16.81 37.04 38.07
N GLY A 92 16.13 35.87 37.97
CA GLY A 92 15.14 35.31 38.92
C GLY A 92 13.76 35.03 38.26
N GLY A 93 12.89 34.12 38.72
CA GLY A 93 12.99 33.11 39.77
C GLY A 93 11.68 32.98 40.59
N GLU A 94 11.11 31.80 40.90
CA GLU A 94 11.43 30.40 40.54
C GLU A 94 10.12 29.56 40.41
N GLU A 95 10.22 28.23 40.48
CA GLU A 95 9.15 27.20 40.34
C GLU A 95 8.33 26.98 41.64
N THR A 96 7.04 26.54 41.58
CA THR A 96 6.43 25.44 42.41
C THR A 96 4.88 25.29 42.39
N THR A 97 4.45 24.04 42.59
CA THR A 97 3.21 23.43 43.17
C THR A 97 2.18 24.29 43.95
N GLU A 98 0.93 23.90 44.27
CA GLU A 98 -0.09 22.86 43.94
C GLU A 98 -1.37 23.22 44.76
N ALA A 99 -2.47 22.45 44.65
CA ALA A 99 -3.53 22.30 45.68
C ALA A 99 -4.48 23.51 45.98
N ASP A 100 -5.69 23.35 46.54
CA ASP A 100 -6.67 22.24 46.56
C ASP A 100 -8.05 22.76 47.07
N GLN A 101 -9.14 22.03 46.80
CA GLN A 101 -10.47 21.98 47.47
C GLN A 101 -11.26 23.27 47.86
N GLY A 102 -12.58 23.23 47.64
CA GLY A 102 -13.53 24.11 48.35
C GLY A 102 -14.89 24.38 47.68
N LYS A 103 -15.91 23.55 47.93
CA LYS A 103 -17.33 23.88 47.63
C LYS A 103 -18.12 24.05 48.92
N GLN A 104 -18.89 25.13 49.10
CA GLN A 104 -20.17 25.08 49.85
C GLN A 104 -21.07 26.34 49.75
N ALA A 105 -22.36 26.12 50.07
CA ALA A 105 -23.33 27.02 50.72
C ALA A 105 -23.80 28.35 50.05
N THR A 106 -24.86 28.18 49.24
CA THR A 106 -26.17 28.90 49.18
C THR A 106 -26.50 30.09 50.12
N GLN A 107 -27.38 30.99 49.60
CA GLN A 107 -28.14 32.10 50.25
C GLN A 107 -27.32 33.40 50.48
N THR A 108 -27.86 34.63 50.42
CA THR A 108 -29.19 35.12 50.88
C THR A 108 -29.77 36.31 50.08
N GLN A 109 -31.11 36.35 50.00
CA GLN A 109 -32.15 37.38 49.72
C GLN A 109 -31.84 38.79 49.15
N THR A 110 -32.85 39.28 48.40
CA THR A 110 -33.12 40.67 47.95
C THR A 110 -33.67 41.56 49.08
N PRO A 111 -33.75 42.90 48.87
CA PRO A 111 -35.04 43.53 48.51
C PRO A 111 -34.89 44.66 47.43
N ASP A 112 -35.92 45.31 46.89
CA ASP A 112 -37.37 45.25 47.17
C ASP A 112 -38.27 45.51 45.92
N THR A 113 -39.57 45.31 46.15
CA THR A 113 -40.83 45.70 45.46
C THR A 113 -40.84 46.97 44.58
N THR A 114 -41.79 47.19 43.65
CA THR A 114 -43.26 46.99 43.76
C THR A 114 -44.04 46.58 42.50
N ASN A 115 -44.96 45.63 42.72
CA ASN A 115 -46.39 45.55 42.35
C ASN A 115 -46.88 46.02 40.96
N GLY A 116 -47.71 45.28 40.20
CA GLY A 116 -48.22 43.91 40.39
C GLY A 116 -49.71 43.78 40.79
N SER A 117 -50.49 43.13 39.92
CA SER A 117 -51.78 42.44 40.17
C SER A 117 -52.12 41.64 38.91
N GLU A 118 -51.98 40.31 38.90
CA GLU A 118 -53.04 39.33 39.25
C GLU A 118 -54.38 39.61 38.52
N ALA A 119 -54.83 38.87 37.49
CA ALA A 119 -54.96 37.42 37.22
C ALA A 119 -56.31 36.81 37.65
N LYS A 120 -57.00 36.13 36.70
CA LYS A 120 -57.54 34.75 36.88
C LYS A 120 -58.33 34.20 35.68
N THR A 121 -58.22 32.87 35.50
CA THR A 121 -59.20 31.89 34.99
C THR A 121 -60.13 32.20 33.81
N GLY A 122 -60.13 31.31 32.80
CA GLY A 122 -61.23 31.18 31.85
C GLY A 122 -61.08 30.00 30.88
N LYS A 123 -61.71 28.86 31.17
CA LYS A 123 -61.92 27.75 30.22
C LYS A 123 -63.40 27.65 29.86
N PRO A 124 -63.74 27.54 28.57
CA PRO A 124 -64.89 26.76 28.13
C PRO A 124 -64.48 25.59 27.22
N GLN A 125 -65.46 24.88 26.66
CA GLN A 125 -65.36 23.52 26.12
C GLN A 125 -66.44 23.30 25.04
N ALA A 126 -66.23 22.32 24.14
CA ALA A 126 -67.11 21.94 23.02
C ALA A 126 -67.16 22.98 21.88
N ASP A 127 -67.48 22.66 20.62
CA ASP A 127 -67.84 21.37 19.96
C ASP A 127 -66.95 21.17 18.70
N SER A 128 -66.74 19.97 18.13
CA SER A 128 -67.60 19.21 17.18
C SER A 128 -68.07 20.08 15.98
N THR A 129 -67.95 19.69 14.70
CA THR A 129 -67.98 18.33 14.09
C THR A 129 -66.93 18.11 12.98
N ASP A 130 -66.72 16.85 12.57
CA ASP A 130 -66.01 16.45 11.35
C ASP A 130 -66.65 16.95 10.03
N ILE A 131 -65.86 16.94 8.95
CA ILE A 131 -66.17 16.21 7.71
C ILE A 131 -64.85 15.74 7.07
N ASP A 132 -64.80 14.47 6.63
CA ASP A 132 -63.62 13.78 6.09
C ASP A 132 -63.50 13.90 4.57
N THR A 133 -62.29 14.16 4.05
CA THR A 133 -61.90 13.59 2.74
C THR A 133 -60.38 13.42 2.59
N LYS A 134 -59.93 12.16 2.48
CA LYS A 134 -58.59 11.75 1.96
C LYS A 134 -58.43 12.18 0.48
N ASN A 135 -57.28 12.16 -0.21
CA ASN A 135 -55.91 11.60 -0.01
C ASN A 135 -54.96 12.28 -1.05
N ALA A 136 -53.62 12.12 -1.16
CA ALA A 136 -52.58 11.38 -0.44
C ALA A 136 -51.18 11.98 -0.77
N ASN A 137 -50.15 11.69 0.05
CA ASN A 137 -48.70 11.75 -0.30
C ASN A 137 -48.07 13.15 -0.59
N ARG A 138 -46.78 13.42 -0.35
CA ARG A 138 -45.66 12.61 0.18
C ARG A 138 -44.61 13.50 0.89
N GLU A 139 -43.79 12.89 1.76
CA GLU A 139 -42.45 13.34 2.23
C GLU A 139 -42.28 14.78 2.75
N GLY A 140 -42.04 14.91 4.06
CA GLY A 140 -41.62 16.15 4.70
C GLY A 140 -40.10 16.24 4.92
N THR A 141 -39.60 17.46 5.10
CA THR A 141 -38.27 17.75 5.65
C THR A 141 -38.38 18.74 6.82
N THR A 142 -37.29 18.90 7.58
CA THR A 142 -37.29 19.48 8.92
C THR A 142 -37.54 20.99 8.96
N SER A 143 -38.17 21.43 10.05
CA SER A 143 -38.44 22.84 10.32
C SER A 143 -37.19 23.60 10.76
N ASP A 144 -36.92 24.74 10.11
CA ASP A 144 -36.27 25.88 10.76
C ASP A 144 -37.24 27.06 10.80
N LYS A 145 -37.53 27.55 12.01
CA LYS A 145 -38.37 28.73 12.24
C LYS A 145 -37.48 29.89 12.67
N ASN A 146 -37.16 30.78 11.74
CA ASN A 146 -36.90 32.20 12.02
C ASN A 146 -37.03 33.03 10.72
N GLY A 147 -37.48 34.28 10.84
CA GLY A 147 -37.55 35.25 9.73
C GLY A 147 -38.74 35.14 8.75
N ALA A 148 -39.05 33.95 8.21
CA ALA A 148 -39.97 33.80 7.06
C ALA A 148 -41.45 34.18 7.34
N GLY A 149 -41.85 34.41 8.59
CA GLY A 149 -43.25 34.48 9.01
C GLY A 149 -44.08 35.67 8.53
N ALA A 150 -43.45 36.76 8.04
CA ALA A 150 -44.15 37.92 7.49
C ALA A 150 -44.51 37.70 6.01
N ALA A 151 -43.50 37.57 5.14
CA ALA A 151 -43.68 37.37 3.70
C ALA A 151 -44.55 36.13 3.37
N VAL A 152 -44.42 35.03 4.12
CA VAL A 152 -45.27 33.84 3.91
C VAL A 152 -46.73 34.11 4.30
N LYS A 153 -47.00 34.89 5.36
CA LYS A 153 -48.37 35.31 5.69
C LYS A 153 -48.96 36.25 4.64
N VAL A 154 -48.17 37.19 4.11
CA VAL A 154 -48.60 38.09 3.03
C VAL A 154 -48.90 37.30 1.76
N ARG A 155 -48.01 36.38 1.34
CA ARG A 155 -48.22 35.50 0.18
C ARG A 155 -49.46 34.62 0.33
N ILE A 156 -49.67 33.99 1.49
CA ILE A 156 -50.87 33.19 1.78
C ILE A 156 -52.15 34.06 1.80
N ALA A 157 -52.09 35.28 2.37
CA ALA A 157 -53.21 36.21 2.36
C ALA A 157 -53.52 36.73 0.94
N ARG A 158 -52.52 36.86 0.07
CA ARG A 158 -52.68 37.30 -1.33
C ARG A 158 -53.15 36.17 -2.25
N SER A 159 -52.67 34.93 -2.09
CA SER A 159 -53.23 33.78 -2.81
C SER A 159 -54.66 33.45 -2.35
N ALA A 160 -55.01 33.72 -1.09
CA ALA A 160 -56.41 33.75 -0.64
C ALA A 160 -57.19 34.93 -1.23
N ALA A 161 -56.58 36.11 -1.39
CA ALA A 161 -57.23 37.26 -2.04
C ALA A 161 -57.53 37.07 -3.53
N MET A 162 -56.90 36.08 -4.20
CA MET A 162 -57.29 35.67 -5.55
C MET A 162 -58.72 35.07 -5.62
N GLN A 163 -59.33 34.70 -4.50
CA GLN A 163 -60.61 33.97 -4.47
C GLN A 163 -61.87 34.85 -4.53
N LEU A 164 -61.76 36.18 -4.38
CA LEU A 164 -62.59 37.24 -5.00
C LEU A 164 -62.29 38.61 -4.36
N ALA A 165 -62.22 39.67 -5.16
CA ALA A 165 -62.16 41.05 -4.67
C ALA A 165 -63.08 42.03 -5.45
N ALA A 166 -64.12 41.52 -6.10
CA ALA A 166 -65.19 42.33 -6.69
C ALA A 166 -66.04 43.02 -5.61
N ARG A 167 -66.53 44.23 -5.90
CA ARG A 167 -67.38 45.01 -4.99
C ARG A 167 -68.84 44.55 -4.99
N ILE A 168 -69.30 43.99 -6.11
CA ILE A 168 -70.58 43.27 -6.24
C ILE A 168 -70.24 41.77 -6.27
N PRO A 169 -70.76 40.93 -5.33
CA PRO A 169 -70.54 39.49 -5.33
C PRO A 169 -70.98 38.82 -6.64
N VAL A 170 -70.27 37.78 -7.08
CA VAL A 170 -70.57 37.07 -8.35
C VAL A 170 -72.00 36.52 -8.39
N SER A 171 -72.57 36.15 -7.22
CA SER A 171 -73.97 35.74 -7.08
C SER A 171 -75.00 36.81 -7.46
N ASP A 172 -74.61 38.07 -7.36
CA ASP A 172 -75.51 39.24 -7.40
C ASP A 172 -75.37 39.98 -8.75
N GLN A 173 -74.40 39.57 -9.58
CA GLN A 173 -74.14 40.15 -10.89
C GLN A 173 -75.16 39.66 -11.95
N PRO A 174 -75.52 40.49 -12.95
CA PRO A 174 -76.30 40.05 -14.10
C PRO A 174 -75.47 39.14 -15.00
N THR A 175 -76.12 38.15 -15.62
CA THR A 175 -75.52 37.32 -16.66
C THR A 175 -75.28 38.13 -17.94
N ALA A 176 -74.37 37.67 -18.81
CA ALA A 176 -74.04 38.37 -20.05
C ALA A 176 -75.26 38.63 -20.95
N GLU A 177 -76.24 37.72 -20.99
CA GLU A 177 -77.48 37.91 -21.75
C GLU A 177 -78.39 38.98 -21.14
N LYS A 178 -78.40 39.14 -19.80
CA LYS A 178 -79.11 40.25 -19.13
C LYS A 178 -78.46 41.59 -19.45
N ILE A 179 -77.12 41.65 -19.48
CA ILE A 179 -76.37 42.85 -19.84
C ILE A 179 -76.64 43.20 -21.32
N ALA A 180 -76.46 42.27 -22.26
CA ALA A 180 -76.72 42.50 -23.69
C ALA A 180 -78.20 42.89 -23.97
N LYS A 181 -79.16 42.29 -23.26
CA LYS A 181 -80.59 42.65 -23.37
C LYS A 181 -80.91 44.06 -22.84
N LYS A 182 -80.14 44.57 -21.87
CA LYS A 182 -80.23 45.95 -21.36
C LYS A 182 -79.51 46.94 -22.28
N TYR A 183 -78.41 46.52 -22.88
CA TYR A 183 -77.51 47.32 -23.71
C TYR A 183 -77.49 46.79 -25.15
N THR A 184 -78.60 47.00 -25.86
CA THR A 184 -78.95 46.34 -27.13
C THR A 184 -78.01 46.55 -28.33
N TYR A 185 -76.93 47.32 -28.17
CA TYR A 185 -75.91 47.57 -29.18
C TYR A 185 -74.59 46.82 -28.92
N ILE A 186 -74.56 45.97 -27.89
CA ILE A 186 -73.52 44.94 -27.70
C ILE A 186 -74.10 43.52 -27.80
N ASP A 187 -73.28 42.57 -28.19
CA ASP A 187 -73.58 41.14 -28.12
C ASP A 187 -73.24 40.52 -26.75
N VAL A 188 -73.54 39.22 -26.61
CA VAL A 188 -73.32 38.45 -25.37
C VAL A 188 -71.82 38.25 -25.10
N ASP A 189 -70.97 38.17 -26.12
CA ASP A 189 -69.52 37.97 -25.94
C ASP A 189 -68.85 39.25 -25.41
N HIS A 190 -69.26 40.42 -25.90
CA HIS A 190 -68.82 41.71 -25.36
C HIS A 190 -69.40 41.99 -23.97
N ALA A 191 -70.62 41.53 -23.68
CA ALA A 191 -71.18 41.55 -22.33
C ALA A 191 -70.37 40.67 -21.37
N GLN A 192 -70.00 39.45 -21.77
CA GLN A 192 -69.17 38.55 -20.98
C GLN A 192 -67.77 39.13 -20.78
N LYS A 193 -67.17 39.74 -21.80
CA LYS A 193 -65.88 40.44 -21.71
C LYS A 193 -65.87 41.57 -20.66
N ILE A 194 -66.97 42.29 -20.49
CA ILE A 194 -67.12 43.29 -19.41
C ILE A 194 -67.21 42.61 -18.05
N LEU A 195 -67.98 41.52 -17.94
CA LEU A 195 -68.17 40.74 -16.72
C LEU A 195 -66.86 40.09 -16.25
N ASP A 196 -66.07 39.53 -17.17
CA ASP A 196 -64.75 38.95 -16.93
C ASP A 196 -63.76 40.03 -16.48
N TYR A 197 -63.75 41.19 -17.14
CA TYR A 197 -62.91 42.32 -16.76
C TYR A 197 -63.25 42.83 -15.34
N TYR A 198 -64.55 42.97 -15.03
CA TYR A 198 -65.02 43.41 -13.71
C TYR A 198 -64.73 42.41 -12.58
N ASN A 199 -64.77 41.10 -12.87
CA ASN A 199 -64.44 40.09 -11.86
C ASN A 199 -62.93 39.97 -11.61
N ASN A 200 -62.09 40.27 -12.61
CA ASN A 200 -60.64 40.25 -12.44
C ASN A 200 -60.08 41.56 -11.86
N ILE A 201 -60.56 42.74 -12.29
CA ILE A 201 -59.97 44.06 -11.96
C ILE A 201 -59.77 44.30 -10.46
N GLY A 202 -60.75 43.98 -9.62
CA GLY A 202 -60.66 44.16 -8.17
C GLY A 202 -59.57 43.28 -7.54
N THR A 203 -59.39 42.07 -8.07
CA THR A 203 -58.36 41.13 -7.64
C THR A 203 -56.97 41.61 -8.07
N ILE A 204 -56.81 42.02 -9.32
CA ILE A 204 -55.53 42.50 -9.88
C ILE A 204 -55.06 43.78 -9.16
N THR A 205 -55.94 44.78 -9.05
CA THR A 205 -55.60 46.06 -8.40
C THR A 205 -55.23 45.85 -6.94
N LYS A 206 -55.97 45.03 -6.18
CA LYS A 206 -55.65 44.68 -4.79
C LYS A 206 -54.31 43.95 -4.63
N ILE A 207 -53.94 43.07 -5.56
CA ILE A 207 -52.67 42.34 -5.51
C ILE A 207 -51.49 43.28 -5.79
N LEU A 208 -51.60 44.10 -6.84
CA LEU A 208 -50.58 45.05 -7.26
C LEU A 208 -50.55 46.32 -6.39
N ASP A 209 -51.47 46.41 -5.41
CA ASP A 209 -51.60 47.53 -4.48
C ASP A 209 -51.83 48.85 -5.27
N LEU A 210 -52.72 48.77 -6.26
CA LEU A 210 -53.26 49.86 -7.07
C LEU A 210 -54.69 50.18 -6.59
N ASP A 211 -55.15 51.41 -6.76
CA ASP A 211 -56.51 51.76 -6.36
C ASP A 211 -57.57 51.19 -7.32
N SER A 212 -58.36 50.23 -6.82
CA SER A 212 -59.55 49.69 -7.48
C SER A 212 -60.63 50.74 -7.84
N SER A 213 -60.63 51.91 -7.19
CA SER A 213 -61.58 52.99 -7.45
C SER A 213 -61.21 53.87 -8.65
N ASN A 214 -59.94 53.78 -9.11
CA ASN A 214 -59.37 54.65 -10.11
C ASN A 214 -60.18 54.65 -11.42
N TYR A 215 -60.67 55.83 -11.81
CA TYR A 215 -61.39 56.05 -13.06
C TYR A 215 -60.61 55.60 -14.31
N ASN A 216 -59.27 55.60 -14.27
CA ASN A 216 -58.42 55.14 -15.36
C ASN A 216 -58.51 53.62 -15.62
N TYR A 217 -59.09 52.84 -14.69
CA TYR A 217 -59.41 51.43 -14.87
C TYR A 217 -60.93 51.18 -15.00
N GLY A 218 -61.75 52.24 -14.96
CA GLY A 218 -63.18 52.19 -15.22
C GLY A 218 -64.09 51.82 -14.05
N GLY A 219 -63.60 51.74 -12.81
CA GLY A 219 -64.36 51.21 -11.64
C GLY A 219 -65.83 51.68 -11.56
N PRO A 220 -66.11 52.98 -11.40
CA PRO A 220 -67.49 53.49 -11.30
C PRO A 220 -68.33 53.32 -12.59
N TRP A 221 -67.70 53.22 -13.75
CA TRP A 221 -68.38 52.97 -15.04
C TRP A 221 -68.79 51.50 -15.17
N LEU A 222 -67.91 50.56 -14.77
CA LEU A 222 -68.21 49.15 -14.69
C LEU A 222 -69.33 48.89 -13.66
N GLU A 223 -69.25 49.48 -12.48
CA GLU A 223 -70.30 49.39 -11.44
C GLU A 223 -71.67 49.84 -11.98
N GLY A 224 -71.73 50.92 -12.77
CA GLY A 224 -72.96 51.38 -13.43
C GLY A 224 -73.51 50.43 -14.51
N ILE A 225 -72.66 49.64 -15.16
CA ILE A 225 -73.06 48.64 -16.17
C ILE A 225 -73.48 47.33 -15.52
N ILE A 226 -72.70 46.82 -14.57
CA ILE A 226 -72.99 45.61 -13.79
C ILE A 226 -74.22 45.82 -12.90
N GLY A 227 -74.43 47.01 -12.35
CA GLY A 227 -75.68 47.38 -11.68
C GLY A 227 -76.88 47.65 -12.61
N LEU A 228 -76.69 47.60 -13.94
CA LEU A 228 -77.69 47.92 -14.98
C LEU A 228 -78.31 49.34 -14.86
N THR A 229 -77.66 50.24 -14.12
CA THR A 229 -78.14 51.61 -13.82
C THR A 229 -77.75 52.63 -14.90
N THR A 230 -76.68 52.39 -15.67
CA THR A 230 -76.26 53.28 -16.76
C THR A 230 -77.35 53.43 -17.82
N SER A 231 -77.72 54.68 -18.11
CA SER A 231 -78.88 55.07 -18.92
C SER A 231 -78.57 55.43 -20.38
N ASN A 232 -77.31 55.65 -20.75
CA ASN A 232 -76.90 56.06 -22.09
C ASN A 232 -76.56 54.84 -22.98
N THR A 233 -77.60 54.11 -23.41
CA THR A 233 -77.47 52.82 -24.10
C THR A 233 -77.05 52.94 -25.58
N GLU A 234 -77.48 53.98 -26.29
CA GLU A 234 -77.31 54.12 -27.75
C GLU A 234 -75.84 54.26 -28.21
N ARG A 235 -74.96 54.77 -27.35
CA ARG A 235 -73.53 54.92 -27.65
C ARG A 235 -72.70 53.68 -27.28
N PHE A 236 -73.30 52.74 -26.57
CA PHE A 236 -72.61 51.59 -25.98
C PHE A 236 -72.58 50.41 -26.97
N THR A 237 -71.63 50.45 -27.89
CA THR A 237 -71.44 49.46 -28.98
C THR A 237 -70.27 48.52 -28.70
N ASN A 238 -70.20 47.36 -29.38
CA ASN A 238 -69.04 46.45 -29.33
C ASN A 238 -67.70 47.19 -29.48
N ASN A 239 -67.60 48.04 -30.50
CA ASN A 239 -66.42 48.85 -30.81
C ASN A 239 -66.05 49.84 -29.68
N TYR A 240 -67.05 50.35 -28.96
CA TYR A 240 -66.86 51.20 -27.78
C TYR A 240 -66.37 50.40 -26.56
N VAL A 241 -66.93 49.20 -26.33
CA VAL A 241 -66.47 48.27 -25.29
C VAL A 241 -65.02 47.86 -25.52
N ASP A 242 -64.67 47.46 -26.74
CA ASP A 242 -63.29 47.10 -27.12
C ASP A 242 -62.29 48.23 -26.82
N LYS A 243 -62.61 49.45 -27.26
CA LYS A 243 -61.77 50.62 -27.03
C LYS A 243 -61.63 50.95 -25.55
N ILE A 244 -62.71 50.90 -24.78
CA ILE A 244 -62.67 51.29 -23.38
C ILE A 244 -62.00 50.21 -22.51
N VAL A 245 -62.37 48.94 -22.65
CA VAL A 245 -61.71 47.84 -21.94
C VAL A 245 -60.24 47.74 -22.34
N GLY A 246 -59.91 47.96 -23.62
CA GLY A 246 -58.53 48.05 -24.10
C GLY A 246 -57.75 49.23 -23.50
N ASN A 247 -58.34 50.42 -23.40
CA ASN A 247 -57.72 51.58 -22.77
C ASN A 247 -57.47 51.35 -21.27
N TYR A 248 -58.46 50.86 -20.53
CA TYR A 248 -58.32 50.56 -19.10
C TYR A 248 -57.28 49.47 -18.85
N THR A 249 -57.27 48.41 -19.67
CA THR A 249 -56.24 47.37 -19.66
C THR A 249 -54.85 47.97 -19.91
N GLY A 250 -54.71 48.85 -20.92
CA GLY A 250 -53.46 49.53 -21.24
C GLY A 250 -52.97 50.48 -20.15
N ASN A 251 -53.88 51.10 -19.39
CA ASN A 251 -53.55 51.90 -18.21
C ASN A 251 -53.06 51.01 -17.07
N MET A 252 -53.72 49.87 -16.80
CA MET A 252 -53.27 48.90 -15.80
C MET A 252 -51.87 48.36 -16.12
N VAL A 253 -51.54 48.07 -17.39
CA VAL A 253 -50.17 47.67 -17.78
C VAL A 253 -49.16 48.76 -17.41
N LYS A 254 -49.40 50.02 -17.83
CA LYS A 254 -48.49 51.14 -17.58
C LYS A 254 -48.26 51.37 -16.10
N ASP A 255 -49.33 51.44 -15.31
CA ASP A 255 -49.25 51.76 -13.88
C ASP A 255 -48.58 50.62 -13.10
N THR A 256 -48.78 49.36 -13.53
CA THR A 256 -48.06 48.20 -13.00
C THR A 256 -46.58 48.26 -13.33
N GLN A 257 -46.22 48.52 -14.59
CA GLN A 257 -44.82 48.62 -15.02
C GLN A 257 -44.11 49.78 -14.31
N ALA A 258 -44.74 50.95 -14.20
CA ALA A 258 -44.22 52.10 -13.47
C ALA A 258 -43.99 51.81 -11.97
N LYS A 259 -44.85 51.01 -11.34
CA LYS A 259 -44.67 50.57 -9.95
C LYS A 259 -43.52 49.55 -9.81
N ILE A 260 -43.26 48.75 -10.83
CA ILE A 260 -42.07 47.88 -10.87
C ILE A 260 -40.81 48.71 -11.11
N ASP A 261 -40.84 49.71 -12.00
CA ASP A 261 -39.75 50.66 -12.24
C ASP A 261 -39.38 51.45 -10.96
N GLU A 262 -40.36 51.84 -10.14
CA GLU A 262 -40.11 52.46 -8.82
C GLU A 262 -39.29 51.52 -7.90
N ARG A 263 -39.62 50.23 -7.85
CA ARG A 263 -38.91 49.24 -7.01
C ARG A 263 -37.54 48.88 -7.59
N ILE A 264 -37.42 48.80 -8.92
CA ILE A 264 -36.13 48.71 -9.61
C ILE A 264 -35.25 49.91 -9.25
N LYS A 265 -35.77 51.14 -9.32
CA LYS A 265 -35.02 52.35 -8.98
C LYS A 265 -34.54 52.34 -7.53
N ASN A 266 -35.40 52.01 -6.57
CA ASN A 266 -34.99 51.91 -5.16
C ASN A 266 -33.84 50.90 -4.97
N LEU A 267 -33.86 49.77 -5.68
CA LEU A 267 -32.77 48.80 -5.69
C LEU A 267 -31.52 49.30 -6.45
N GLN A 268 -31.66 50.12 -7.50
CA GLN A 268 -30.53 50.77 -8.19
C GLN A 268 -29.84 51.82 -7.30
N ASP A 269 -30.62 52.60 -6.52
CA ASP A 269 -30.10 53.54 -5.53
C ASP A 269 -29.39 52.81 -4.38
N LEU A 270 -29.85 51.60 -4.00
CA LEU A 270 -29.17 50.70 -3.06
C LEU A 270 -27.92 50.04 -3.68
N SER A 271 -28.00 49.60 -4.94
CA SER A 271 -26.87 49.05 -5.70
C SER A 271 -25.74 50.08 -5.87
N SER A 272 -26.09 51.37 -6.01
CA SER A 272 -25.12 52.47 -6.08
C SER A 272 -24.35 52.68 -4.76
N GLN A 273 -24.95 52.31 -3.62
CA GLN A 273 -24.27 52.30 -2.31
C GLN A 273 -23.43 51.02 -2.11
N TYR A 274 -23.87 49.89 -2.67
CA TYR A 274 -23.23 48.58 -2.52
C TYR A 274 -22.89 47.93 -3.88
N PRO A 275 -22.03 48.55 -4.71
CA PRO A 275 -21.87 48.22 -6.15
C PRO A 275 -21.33 46.82 -6.44
N ASN A 276 -20.80 46.11 -5.44
CA ASN A 276 -20.33 44.74 -5.57
C ASN A 276 -21.34 43.68 -5.12
N ASN A 277 -22.42 44.05 -4.42
CA ASN A 277 -23.41 43.10 -3.91
C ASN A 277 -24.19 42.44 -5.07
N GLN A 278 -24.21 41.10 -5.11
CA GLN A 278 -24.87 40.34 -6.18
C GLN A 278 -26.37 40.10 -5.91
N GLU A 279 -26.81 39.96 -4.65
CA GLU A 279 -28.23 39.78 -4.31
C GLU A 279 -29.08 40.95 -4.84
N ILE A 280 -28.57 42.18 -4.72
CA ILE A 280 -29.25 43.39 -5.22
C ILE A 280 -29.31 43.41 -6.76
N LYS A 281 -28.23 43.00 -7.44
CA LYS A 281 -28.19 42.92 -8.92
C LYS A 281 -29.18 41.88 -9.45
N ASP A 282 -29.23 40.71 -8.82
CA ASP A 282 -30.15 39.65 -9.19
C ASP A 282 -31.61 40.05 -8.94
N ALA A 283 -31.88 40.77 -7.84
CA ALA A 283 -33.20 41.36 -7.58
C ALA A 283 -33.63 42.39 -8.64
N ILE A 284 -32.72 43.30 -9.06
CA ILE A 284 -32.96 44.25 -10.16
C ILE A 284 -33.28 43.51 -11.45
N ASN A 285 -32.49 42.49 -11.80
CA ASN A 285 -32.70 41.69 -13.01
C ASN A 285 -34.05 40.97 -12.97
N LYS A 286 -34.42 40.34 -11.84
CA LYS A 286 -35.70 39.64 -11.66
C LYS A 286 -36.91 40.56 -11.70
N LEU A 287 -36.81 41.79 -11.20
CA LEU A 287 -37.87 42.79 -11.36
C LEU A 287 -37.96 43.30 -12.81
N THR A 288 -36.84 43.46 -13.51
CA THR A 288 -36.81 43.85 -14.92
C THR A 288 -37.45 42.76 -15.80
N ASP A 289 -37.09 41.49 -15.59
CA ASP A 289 -37.67 40.33 -16.29
C ASP A 289 -39.21 40.34 -16.20
N ILE A 290 -39.78 40.56 -15.01
CA ILE A 290 -41.23 40.55 -14.84
C ILE A 290 -41.91 41.80 -15.37
N LYS A 291 -41.29 42.98 -15.31
CA LYS A 291 -41.84 44.22 -15.88
C LYS A 291 -42.16 44.05 -17.36
N ASP A 292 -41.21 43.50 -18.10
CA ASP A 292 -41.35 43.29 -19.54
C ASP A 292 -42.28 42.10 -19.86
N SER A 293 -42.59 41.24 -18.88
CA SER A 293 -43.64 40.23 -18.95
C SER A 293 -45.06 40.76 -18.72
N VAL A 294 -45.23 41.96 -18.14
CA VAL A 294 -46.58 42.55 -17.93
C VAL A 294 -47.13 43.06 -19.25
N THR A 295 -48.26 42.50 -19.68
CA THR A 295 -48.87 42.76 -21.00
C THR A 295 -50.39 42.78 -20.91
N ALA A 296 -51.05 43.27 -21.96
CA ALA A 296 -52.52 43.35 -22.01
C ALA A 296 -53.23 41.97 -21.95
N SER A 297 -52.53 40.87 -22.23
CA SER A 297 -53.09 39.51 -22.25
C SER A 297 -52.95 38.76 -20.92
N ASN A 298 -52.00 39.12 -20.05
CA ASN A 298 -51.91 38.56 -18.70
C ASN A 298 -52.43 39.50 -17.61
N ILE A 299 -52.29 40.83 -17.73
CA ILE A 299 -52.69 41.77 -16.66
C ILE A 299 -54.15 41.61 -16.24
N THR A 300 -55.04 41.20 -17.15
CA THR A 300 -56.48 40.99 -16.93
C THR A 300 -56.84 39.59 -16.41
N ASN A 301 -55.86 38.72 -16.18
CA ASN A 301 -56.04 37.34 -15.74
C ASN A 301 -55.15 37.07 -14.51
N ALA A 302 -55.77 37.02 -13.33
CA ALA A 302 -55.06 36.85 -12.06
C ALA A 302 -54.17 35.59 -12.01
N LYS A 303 -54.57 34.49 -12.67
CA LYS A 303 -53.80 33.25 -12.72
C LYS A 303 -52.62 33.30 -13.69
N ALA A 304 -52.73 34.06 -14.78
CA ALA A 304 -51.61 34.32 -15.69
C ALA A 304 -50.54 35.23 -15.08
N MET A 305 -50.93 36.13 -14.16
CA MET A 305 -50.02 37.02 -13.42
C MET A 305 -49.33 36.38 -12.21
N GLU A 306 -49.75 35.19 -11.78
CA GLU A 306 -49.33 34.55 -10.51
C GLU A 306 -47.81 34.56 -10.30
N ASN A 307 -47.02 34.16 -11.31
CA ASN A 307 -45.55 34.15 -11.22
C ASN A 307 -44.94 35.56 -11.15
N ALA A 308 -45.52 36.54 -11.84
CA ALA A 308 -45.04 37.92 -11.82
C ALA A 308 -45.33 38.58 -10.46
N ILE A 309 -46.51 38.32 -9.90
CA ILE A 309 -46.92 38.71 -8.54
C ILE A 309 -45.96 38.11 -7.51
N ASP A 310 -45.74 36.79 -7.56
CA ASP A 310 -44.90 36.11 -6.55
C ASP A 310 -43.44 36.55 -6.61
N THR A 311 -42.95 36.95 -7.79
CA THR A 311 -41.61 37.53 -7.98
C THR A 311 -41.56 38.98 -7.48
N PHE A 312 -42.56 39.80 -7.79
CA PHE A 312 -42.65 41.18 -7.31
C PHE A 312 -42.69 41.23 -5.77
N ASP A 313 -43.44 40.34 -5.13
CA ASP A 313 -43.51 40.27 -3.66
C ASP A 313 -42.20 39.77 -3.03
N HIS A 314 -41.44 38.93 -3.74
CA HIS A 314 -40.17 38.40 -3.23
C HIS A 314 -39.00 39.38 -3.32
N TYR A 315 -38.96 40.24 -4.36
CA TYR A 315 -37.83 41.14 -4.63
C TYR A 315 -38.16 42.64 -4.53
N GLY A 316 -39.41 43.03 -4.81
CA GLY A 316 -39.86 44.43 -4.87
C GLY A 316 -40.71 44.90 -3.68
N SER A 317 -41.11 44.01 -2.78
CA SER A 317 -41.81 44.40 -1.55
C SER A 317 -40.91 45.21 -0.60
N GLU A 318 -41.51 46.06 0.23
CA GLU A 318 -40.75 46.93 1.15
C GLU A 318 -39.99 46.12 2.22
N ASP A 319 -40.52 44.97 2.64
CA ASP A 319 -39.83 44.04 3.54
C ASP A 319 -38.65 43.33 2.84
N ALA A 320 -38.78 42.98 1.56
CA ALA A 320 -37.67 42.46 0.77
C ALA A 320 -36.55 43.50 0.61
N TYR A 321 -36.92 44.75 0.30
CA TYR A 321 -35.97 45.87 0.22
C TYR A 321 -35.25 46.10 1.56
N LYS A 322 -35.98 46.19 2.68
CA LYS A 322 -35.39 46.34 4.03
C LYS A 322 -34.46 45.19 4.40
N LYS A 323 -34.79 43.96 4.00
CA LYS A 323 -33.92 42.80 4.20
C LYS A 323 -32.64 42.90 3.36
N LEU A 324 -32.75 43.21 2.06
CA LEU A 324 -31.60 43.39 1.18
C LEU A 324 -30.68 44.54 1.63
N ALA A 325 -31.26 45.67 2.05
CA ALA A 325 -30.51 46.80 2.60
C ALA A 325 -29.73 46.40 3.87
N LYS A 326 -30.38 45.68 4.81
CA LYS A 326 -29.72 45.19 6.03
C LYS A 326 -28.63 44.14 5.73
N ASN A 327 -28.88 43.24 4.78
CA ASN A 327 -27.89 42.28 4.27
C ASN A 327 -26.69 42.97 3.62
N ALA A 328 -26.87 44.15 3.01
CA ALA A 328 -25.79 44.87 2.34
C ALA A 328 -24.98 45.78 3.30
N GLU A 329 -25.66 46.41 4.26
CA GLU A 329 -25.04 47.19 5.35
C GLU A 329 -24.21 46.32 6.29
N ASN A 330 -24.71 45.13 6.62
CA ASN A 330 -24.03 44.12 7.42
C ASN A 330 -23.92 42.82 6.60
N PRO A 331 -22.96 42.72 5.67
CA PRO A 331 -22.78 41.50 4.89
C PRO A 331 -22.55 40.31 5.82
N PRO A 332 -23.24 39.17 5.62
CA PRO A 332 -22.82 37.92 6.25
C PRO A 332 -21.38 37.63 5.82
N GLU A 333 -20.54 37.12 6.73
CA GLU A 333 -19.14 36.79 6.41
C GLU A 333 -19.07 35.95 5.13
N GLU A 334 -18.31 36.42 4.14
CA GLU A 334 -18.15 35.71 2.88
C GLU A 334 -17.39 34.40 3.16
N VAL A 335 -18.13 33.29 3.16
CA VAL A 335 -17.62 31.99 3.58
C VAL A 335 -16.59 31.49 2.56
N ASN A 336 -15.31 31.71 2.85
CA ASN A 336 -14.20 31.31 2.00
C ASN A 336 -14.15 29.78 1.92
N LYS A 337 -14.44 29.25 0.72
CA LYS A 337 -14.46 27.83 0.38
C LYS A 337 -13.23 27.39 -0.43
N ASP A 338 -12.32 28.29 -0.78
CA ASP A 338 -11.25 28.07 -1.77
C ASP A 338 -10.29 26.94 -1.38
N ALA A 339 -9.88 26.92 -0.10
CA ALA A 339 -8.99 25.89 0.43
C ALA A 339 -9.67 24.51 0.44
N LEU A 340 -10.94 24.44 0.83
CA LEU A 340 -11.73 23.21 0.80
C LEU A 340 -11.97 22.72 -0.64
N GLN A 341 -12.26 23.63 -1.58
CA GLN A 341 -12.44 23.31 -2.99
C GLN A 341 -11.14 22.79 -3.62
N SER A 342 -10.00 23.37 -3.24
CA SER A 342 -8.67 22.91 -3.67
C SER A 342 -8.35 21.51 -3.12
N ALA A 343 -8.56 21.27 -1.82
CA ALA A 343 -8.36 19.97 -1.20
C ALA A 343 -9.25 18.86 -1.80
N VAL A 344 -10.50 19.18 -2.16
CA VAL A 344 -11.42 18.26 -2.85
C VAL A 344 -10.97 17.99 -4.30
N LYS A 345 -10.49 19.01 -5.01
CA LYS A 345 -9.97 18.90 -6.39
C LYS A 345 -8.69 18.04 -6.48
N GLU A 346 -7.82 18.10 -5.47
CA GLU A 346 -6.57 17.34 -5.41
C GLU A 346 -6.73 15.87 -4.97
N ALA A 347 -7.91 15.47 -4.52
CA ALA A 347 -8.15 14.17 -3.88
C ALA A 347 -7.66 12.95 -4.68
N ALA A 348 -7.81 12.98 -6.02
CA ALA A 348 -7.33 11.91 -6.88
C ALA A 348 -5.80 11.79 -6.88
N THR A 349 -5.09 12.91 -6.93
CA THR A 349 -3.62 13.00 -6.91
C THR A 349 -3.07 12.54 -5.55
N VAL A 350 -3.67 13.03 -4.45
CA VAL A 350 -3.29 12.66 -3.07
C VAL A 350 -3.51 11.16 -2.81
N LYS A 351 -4.59 10.59 -3.34
CA LYS A 351 -4.87 9.15 -3.26
C LYS A 351 -3.90 8.30 -4.09
N ALA A 352 -3.51 8.76 -5.28
CA ALA A 352 -2.53 8.07 -6.12
C ALA A 352 -1.13 8.04 -5.47
N ALA A 353 -0.66 9.17 -4.93
CA ALA A 353 0.60 9.28 -4.19
C ALA A 353 0.65 8.35 -2.96
N ASN A 354 -0.50 8.15 -2.30
CA ASN A 354 -0.63 7.30 -1.11
C ASN A 354 -1.25 5.92 -1.40
N SER A 355 -1.09 5.41 -2.63
CA SER A 355 -1.64 4.13 -3.08
C SER A 355 -1.15 2.88 -2.34
N GLN A 356 -0.14 3.00 -1.47
CA GLN A 356 0.32 1.94 -0.55
C GLN A 356 -0.39 1.97 0.81
N ALA A 357 -1.25 2.96 1.08
CA ALA A 357 -2.03 3.02 2.32
C ALA A 357 -3.08 1.92 2.39
N SER A 358 -3.37 1.46 3.62
CA SER A 358 -4.42 0.48 3.90
C SER A 358 -5.80 0.92 3.39
N GLU A 359 -6.62 -0.06 2.99
CA GLU A 359 -7.96 0.17 2.43
C GLU A 359 -8.85 1.03 3.37
N ASP A 360 -8.78 0.78 4.68
CA ASP A 360 -9.50 1.57 5.70
C ASP A 360 -9.10 3.05 5.70
N LYS A 361 -7.81 3.37 5.50
CA LYS A 361 -7.33 4.77 5.47
C LYS A 361 -7.63 5.44 4.13
N GLN A 362 -7.53 4.71 3.02
CA GLN A 362 -8.01 5.21 1.72
C GLN A 362 -9.52 5.48 1.74
N LYS A 363 -10.31 4.65 2.45
CA LYS A 363 -11.74 4.87 2.66
C LYS A 363 -12.00 6.08 3.55
N ALA A 364 -11.30 6.20 4.69
CA ALA A 364 -11.45 7.33 5.60
C ALA A 364 -11.17 8.69 4.90
N TYR A 365 -10.13 8.75 4.07
CA TYR A 365 -9.86 9.92 3.22
C TYR A 365 -10.98 10.16 2.20
N GLN A 366 -11.48 9.12 1.53
CA GLN A 366 -12.58 9.23 0.58
C GLN A 366 -13.87 9.74 1.24
N ASP A 367 -14.22 9.24 2.43
CA ASP A 367 -15.38 9.64 3.21
C ASP A 367 -15.27 11.12 3.63
N ALA A 368 -14.08 11.57 4.05
CA ALA A 368 -13.79 12.97 4.39
C ALA A 368 -13.93 13.90 3.18
N ILE A 369 -13.44 13.49 2.00
CA ILE A 369 -13.60 14.24 0.75
C ILE A 369 -15.08 14.35 0.35
N THR A 370 -15.87 13.27 0.50
CA THR A 370 -17.32 13.32 0.28
C THR A 370 -18.03 14.25 1.26
N ALA A 371 -17.64 14.28 2.54
CA ALA A 371 -18.16 15.23 3.51
C ALA A 371 -17.79 16.69 3.12
N GLY A 372 -16.56 16.94 2.66
CA GLY A 372 -16.14 18.24 2.13
C GLY A 372 -16.96 18.71 0.93
N GLN A 373 -17.21 17.81 -0.04
CA GLN A 373 -18.05 18.13 -1.20
C GLN A 373 -19.48 18.51 -0.80
N ASN A 374 -20.04 17.88 0.24
CA ASN A 374 -21.36 18.26 0.75
C ASN A 374 -21.37 19.68 1.35
N VAL A 375 -20.32 20.06 2.09
CA VAL A 375 -20.16 21.41 2.67
C VAL A 375 -19.88 22.47 1.58
N LEU A 376 -19.17 22.11 0.51
CA LEU A 376 -19.03 22.99 -0.67
C LEU A 376 -20.40 23.25 -1.32
N ASN A 377 -21.19 22.20 -1.52
CA ASN A 377 -22.51 22.26 -2.17
C ASN A 377 -23.60 22.93 -1.31
N ASP A 378 -23.43 23.02 0.01
CA ASP A 378 -24.39 23.67 0.90
C ASP A 378 -24.22 25.20 0.87
N GLY A 379 -25.23 25.90 0.34
CA GLY A 379 -25.32 27.36 0.33
C GLY A 379 -25.58 28.00 1.70
N LYS A 380 -25.77 27.20 2.76
CA LYS A 380 -25.90 27.67 4.15
C LYS A 380 -24.71 27.32 5.05
N ALA A 381 -23.71 26.60 4.54
CA ALA A 381 -22.55 26.19 5.33
C ALA A 381 -21.82 27.41 5.91
N SER A 382 -21.51 27.38 7.21
CA SER A 382 -20.74 28.43 7.87
C SER A 382 -19.24 28.29 7.63
N GLN A 383 -18.46 29.34 7.93
CA GLN A 383 -17.00 29.25 7.92
C GLN A 383 -16.48 28.15 8.87
N ALA A 384 -17.17 27.92 9.99
CA ALA A 384 -16.84 26.83 10.91
C ALA A 384 -17.06 25.45 10.27
N ASP A 385 -18.11 25.25 9.46
CA ASP A 385 -18.35 24.00 8.75
C ASP A 385 -17.26 23.73 7.70
N VAL A 386 -16.85 24.76 6.96
CA VAL A 386 -15.76 24.69 5.98
C VAL A 386 -14.44 24.34 6.66
N THR A 387 -14.07 25.03 7.74
CA THR A 387 -12.84 24.77 8.50
C THR A 387 -12.85 23.37 9.13
N ASN A 388 -13.99 22.92 9.67
CA ASN A 388 -14.16 21.58 10.21
C ASN A 388 -14.08 20.49 9.12
N ALA A 389 -14.54 20.76 7.89
CA ALA A 389 -14.44 19.83 6.77
C ALA A 389 -12.99 19.74 6.26
N LEU A 390 -12.32 20.89 6.09
CA LEU A 390 -10.92 20.95 5.67
C LEU A 390 -10.00 20.23 6.65
N SER A 391 -10.11 20.51 7.96
CA SER A 391 -9.30 19.87 9.00
C SER A 391 -9.49 18.34 9.04
N LYS A 392 -10.70 17.83 8.79
CA LYS A 392 -10.96 16.38 8.65
C LYS A 392 -10.28 15.78 7.42
N ILE A 393 -10.25 16.50 6.29
CA ILE A 393 -9.56 16.07 5.07
C ILE A 393 -8.04 16.07 5.28
N GLU A 394 -7.49 17.09 5.96
CA GLU A 394 -6.07 17.19 6.29
C GLU A 394 -5.63 16.07 7.25
N GLN A 395 -6.37 15.82 8.32
CA GLN A 395 -6.07 14.71 9.24
C GLN A 395 -6.20 13.35 8.53
N ALA A 396 -7.22 13.16 7.69
CA ALA A 396 -7.38 11.93 6.92
C ALA A 396 -6.26 11.75 5.86
N LYS A 397 -5.77 12.84 5.26
CA LYS A 397 -4.56 12.84 4.41
C LYS A 397 -3.35 12.39 5.22
N LYS A 398 -3.11 12.98 6.39
CA LYS A 398 -1.97 12.65 7.27
C LYS A 398 -1.98 11.18 7.68
N ASP A 399 -3.13 10.70 8.17
CA ASP A 399 -3.36 9.29 8.51
C ASP A 399 -3.12 8.33 7.33
N MET A 400 -3.49 8.74 6.12
CA MET A 400 -3.28 7.96 4.90
C MET A 400 -1.82 7.96 4.46
N THR A 401 -1.12 9.10 4.47
CA THR A 401 0.33 9.15 4.18
C THR A 401 1.13 8.33 5.20
N VAL A 402 0.83 8.45 6.51
CA VAL A 402 1.46 7.62 7.56
C VAL A 402 1.25 6.12 7.29
N SER A 403 0.03 5.70 6.92
CA SER A 403 -0.27 4.30 6.56
C SER A 403 0.50 3.81 5.32
N ALA A 404 0.65 4.66 4.30
CA ALA A 404 1.44 4.34 3.10
C ALA A 404 2.93 4.13 3.41
N ILE A 405 3.53 5.04 4.21
CA ILE A 405 4.94 4.92 4.61
C ILE A 405 5.15 3.69 5.49
N GLN A 406 4.28 3.45 6.48
CA GLN A 406 4.35 2.29 7.37
C GLN A 406 4.35 0.97 6.57
N THR A 407 3.41 0.82 5.63
CA THR A 407 3.32 -0.35 4.74
C THR A 407 4.59 -0.51 3.88
N ALA A 408 5.10 0.59 3.32
CA ALA A 408 6.31 0.57 2.49
C ALA A 408 7.60 0.25 3.28
N VAL A 409 7.65 0.60 4.57
CA VAL A 409 8.73 0.26 5.50
C VAL A 409 8.66 -1.22 5.92
N GLU A 410 7.48 -1.75 6.21
CA GLU A 410 7.30 -3.17 6.55
C GLU A 410 7.70 -4.10 5.38
N GLU A 411 7.36 -3.72 4.15
CA GLU A 411 7.79 -4.40 2.92
C GLU A 411 9.31 -4.35 2.66
N ALA A 412 10.08 -3.51 3.37
CA ALA A 412 11.51 -3.32 3.09
C ALA A 412 12.33 -4.61 3.27
N SER A 413 12.00 -5.41 4.27
CA SER A 413 12.67 -6.71 4.51
C SER A 413 12.45 -7.69 3.35
N ALA A 414 11.21 -7.79 2.86
CA ALA A 414 10.82 -8.58 1.70
C ALA A 414 11.35 -8.00 0.38
N THR A 415 11.67 -6.71 0.33
CA THR A 415 12.28 -6.05 -0.84
C THR A 415 13.79 -6.30 -0.90
N LYS A 416 14.50 -6.20 0.23
CA LYS A 416 15.97 -6.38 0.30
C LYS A 416 16.45 -7.80 -0.05
N VAL A 417 15.57 -8.80 -0.05
CA VAL A 417 15.87 -10.19 -0.47
C VAL A 417 15.48 -10.52 -1.92
N LYS A 418 14.99 -9.55 -2.70
CA LYS A 418 14.63 -9.74 -4.12
C LYS A 418 15.79 -9.30 -5.04
N PRO A 419 15.93 -9.90 -6.25
CA PRO A 419 17.02 -9.54 -7.18
C PRO A 419 17.01 -8.06 -7.57
N ASN A 420 15.83 -7.45 -7.63
CA ASN A 420 15.68 -6.03 -7.95
C ASN A 420 16.40 -5.11 -6.96
N TYR A 421 16.57 -5.52 -5.69
CA TYR A 421 17.45 -4.84 -4.73
C TYR A 421 18.89 -5.34 -4.83
N TYR A 422 19.16 -6.63 -4.60
CA TYR A 422 20.54 -7.07 -4.38
C TYR A 422 21.43 -7.04 -5.63
N ASN A 423 20.84 -7.04 -6.84
CA ASN A 423 21.52 -6.82 -8.12
C ASN A 423 21.33 -5.39 -8.66
N ALA A 424 20.76 -4.45 -7.90
CA ALA A 424 20.82 -3.03 -8.26
C ALA A 424 22.23 -2.44 -8.04
N SER A 425 22.48 -1.27 -8.62
CA SER A 425 23.73 -0.53 -8.39
C SER A 425 23.88 -0.11 -6.93
N ASP A 426 25.10 0.20 -6.50
CA ASP A 426 25.36 0.57 -5.11
C ASP A 426 24.71 1.91 -4.74
N GLU A 427 24.58 2.83 -5.70
CA GLU A 427 23.86 4.10 -5.59
C GLU A 427 22.36 3.88 -5.40
N ALA A 428 21.73 2.99 -6.18
CA ALA A 428 20.31 2.69 -6.07
C ALA A 428 19.97 1.98 -4.74
N LYS A 429 20.84 1.08 -4.27
CA LYS A 429 20.70 0.45 -2.95
C LYS A 429 20.89 1.46 -1.82
N LYS A 430 21.84 2.40 -1.97
CA LYS A 430 22.03 3.50 -1.02
C LYS A 430 20.81 4.41 -0.96
N ALA A 431 20.32 4.90 -2.10
CA ALA A 431 19.15 5.78 -2.18
C ALA A 431 17.90 5.15 -1.53
N TYR A 432 17.67 3.84 -1.73
CA TYR A 432 16.56 3.13 -1.07
C TYR A 432 16.77 2.96 0.45
N ASN A 433 18.01 2.77 0.92
CA ASN A 433 18.31 2.75 2.36
C ASN A 433 18.14 4.16 2.97
N ASP A 434 18.72 5.20 2.37
CA ASP A 434 18.61 6.58 2.83
C ASP A 434 17.13 7.03 2.92
N ALA A 435 16.31 6.63 1.94
CA ALA A 435 14.88 6.92 1.92
C ALA A 435 14.08 6.12 2.97
N LEU A 436 14.48 4.86 3.26
CA LEU A 436 13.92 4.10 4.39
C LEU A 436 14.28 4.74 5.73
N ASP A 437 15.50 5.27 5.89
CA ASP A 437 15.92 5.91 7.12
C ASP A 437 15.21 7.26 7.32
N LYS A 438 14.98 8.03 6.23
CA LYS A 438 14.05 9.19 6.24
C LYS A 438 12.63 8.79 6.65
N ALA A 439 12.08 7.73 6.04
CA ALA A 439 10.73 7.23 6.33
C ALA A 439 10.55 6.83 7.80
N ASN A 440 11.50 6.08 8.36
CA ASN A 440 11.47 5.70 9.78
C ASN A 440 11.56 6.93 10.71
N ARG A 441 12.33 7.96 10.35
CA ARG A 441 12.41 9.21 11.12
C ARG A 441 11.09 9.97 11.15
N VAL A 442 10.40 10.15 10.03
CA VAL A 442 9.11 10.87 10.02
C VAL A 442 7.96 10.06 10.64
N LEU A 443 8.06 8.72 10.65
CA LEU A 443 7.13 7.85 11.39
C LEU A 443 7.34 7.89 12.92
N THR A 444 8.53 8.27 13.39
CA THR A 444 8.88 8.30 14.82
C THR A 444 8.89 9.70 15.42
N ASP A 445 8.80 10.76 14.61
CA ASP A 445 8.64 12.13 15.07
C ASP A 445 7.13 12.47 15.26
N PRO A 446 6.63 12.66 16.49
CA PRO A 446 5.24 13.04 16.74
C PRO A 446 4.89 14.44 16.22
N LYS A 447 5.88 15.27 15.85
CA LYS A 447 5.71 16.61 15.27
C LYS A 447 5.84 16.64 13.75
N ALA A 448 6.03 15.49 13.08
CA ALA A 448 6.21 15.42 11.63
C ALA A 448 5.10 16.18 10.86
N THR A 449 5.50 17.08 9.97
CA THR A 449 4.58 17.87 9.13
C THR A 449 4.03 17.04 7.96
N GLN A 450 2.96 17.51 7.32
CA GLN A 450 2.44 16.84 6.13
C GLN A 450 3.48 16.79 5.01
N ASP A 451 4.24 17.87 4.81
CA ASP A 451 5.25 17.96 3.75
C ASP A 451 6.41 17.00 3.99
N GLN A 452 6.85 16.82 5.25
CA GLN A 452 7.87 15.85 5.62
C GLN A 452 7.41 14.40 5.36
N LEU A 453 6.14 14.10 5.62
CA LEU A 453 5.54 12.80 5.33
C LEU A 453 5.40 12.57 3.82
N ASP A 454 4.91 13.55 3.07
CA ASP A 454 4.75 13.45 1.61
C ASP A 454 6.12 13.39 0.89
N GLU A 455 7.15 14.14 1.36
CA GLU A 455 8.53 14.03 0.88
C GLU A 455 9.08 12.62 1.13
N ALA A 456 8.94 12.11 2.36
CA ALA A 456 9.45 10.78 2.71
C ALA A 456 8.76 9.64 1.93
N ASN A 457 7.44 9.72 1.76
CA ASN A 457 6.68 8.76 0.93
C ASN A 457 7.11 8.83 -0.54
N SER A 458 7.23 10.04 -1.09
CA SER A 458 7.67 10.27 -2.47
C SER A 458 9.09 9.76 -2.72
N ALA A 459 10.02 10.06 -1.81
CA ALA A 459 11.41 9.62 -1.86
C ALA A 459 11.53 8.09 -1.74
N LEU A 460 10.80 7.47 -0.80
CA LEU A 460 10.80 6.02 -0.62
C LEU A 460 10.19 5.30 -1.83
N THR A 461 9.07 5.80 -2.36
CA THR A 461 8.42 5.24 -3.55
C THR A 461 9.30 5.37 -4.79
N SER A 462 9.91 6.54 -5.00
CA SER A 462 10.85 6.78 -6.12
C SER A 462 12.10 5.90 -6.02
N ALA A 463 12.69 5.78 -4.83
CA ALA A 463 13.86 4.92 -4.62
C ALA A 463 13.52 3.43 -4.77
N LYS A 464 12.35 2.98 -4.28
CA LYS A 464 11.81 1.61 -4.49
C LYS A 464 11.61 1.32 -5.99
N ALA A 465 11.15 2.30 -6.76
CA ALA A 465 11.02 2.21 -8.21
C ALA A 465 12.38 2.23 -8.95
N GLY A 466 13.42 2.86 -8.38
CA GLY A 466 14.80 2.87 -8.87
C GLY A 466 15.55 1.54 -8.72
N LEU A 467 15.01 0.58 -7.97
CA LEU A 467 15.58 -0.76 -7.81
C LEU A 467 15.38 -1.62 -9.08
N LYS A 468 16.32 -1.51 -10.03
CA LYS A 468 16.28 -2.16 -11.37
C LYS A 468 17.08 -3.46 -11.50
N GLY A 469 17.52 -4.10 -10.41
CA GLY A 469 18.33 -5.32 -10.47
C GLY A 469 17.65 -6.50 -11.20
N GLY A 470 18.39 -7.17 -12.10
CA GLY A 470 17.90 -8.36 -12.79
C GLY A 470 17.97 -9.63 -11.91
N PRO A 471 17.26 -10.72 -12.28
CA PRO A 471 17.53 -12.06 -11.74
C PRO A 471 18.99 -12.47 -11.95
N THR A 472 19.56 -13.21 -11.02
CA THR A 472 20.95 -13.69 -11.14
C THR A 472 21.06 -14.82 -12.16
N ASP A 473 21.93 -14.65 -13.16
CA ASP A 473 22.33 -15.71 -14.08
C ASP A 473 23.46 -16.55 -13.46
N ASN A 474 23.11 -17.79 -13.12
CA ASN A 474 24.03 -18.80 -12.59
C ASN A 474 24.64 -19.71 -13.68
N SER A 475 24.28 -19.57 -14.97
CA SER A 475 24.62 -20.54 -16.02
C SER A 475 26.13 -20.77 -16.18
N GLY A 476 26.94 -19.71 -16.11
CA GLY A 476 28.40 -19.79 -16.11
C GLY A 476 28.97 -20.50 -14.88
N LEU A 477 28.36 -20.31 -13.71
CA LEU A 477 28.75 -20.97 -12.45
C LEU A 477 28.37 -22.45 -12.45
N GLU A 478 27.18 -22.79 -12.95
CA GLU A 478 26.77 -24.18 -13.17
C GLU A 478 27.72 -24.89 -14.13
N LYS A 479 28.09 -24.26 -15.25
CA LYS A 479 29.07 -24.81 -16.19
C LYS A 479 30.42 -25.07 -15.51
N ALA A 480 31.00 -24.08 -14.84
CA ALA A 480 32.31 -24.20 -14.21
C ALA A 480 32.34 -25.24 -13.06
N VAL A 481 31.28 -25.32 -12.26
CA VAL A 481 31.14 -26.35 -11.21
C VAL A 481 30.98 -27.76 -11.79
N ASN A 482 30.30 -27.91 -12.93
CA ASN A 482 30.18 -29.21 -13.62
C ASN A 482 31.51 -29.65 -14.25
N GLU A 483 32.23 -28.75 -14.94
CA GLU A 483 33.57 -28.98 -15.50
C GLU A 483 34.60 -29.42 -14.45
N ALA A 484 34.43 -29.06 -13.18
CA ALA A 484 35.35 -29.48 -12.13
C ALA A 484 35.42 -31.00 -11.93
N ASN A 485 34.43 -31.77 -12.40
CA ASN A 485 34.49 -33.24 -12.37
C ASN A 485 35.40 -33.82 -13.44
N THR A 486 35.56 -33.14 -14.59
CA THR A 486 36.53 -33.54 -15.63
C THR A 486 37.91 -32.97 -15.32
N THR A 487 38.00 -31.70 -14.89
CA THR A 487 39.27 -31.09 -14.45
C THR A 487 39.98 -31.94 -13.40
N LYS A 488 39.24 -32.52 -12.44
CA LYS A 488 39.82 -33.38 -11.38
C LYS A 488 40.29 -34.77 -11.82
N LEU A 489 40.07 -35.13 -13.08
CA LEU A 489 40.56 -36.35 -13.72
C LEU A 489 41.73 -36.08 -14.69
N ASP A 490 42.02 -34.80 -14.97
CA ASP A 490 43.11 -34.36 -15.83
C ASP A 490 44.46 -34.43 -15.10
N ASP A 491 45.54 -34.75 -15.81
CA ASP A 491 46.91 -34.77 -15.24
C ASP A 491 47.33 -33.40 -14.68
N LYS A 492 46.84 -32.29 -15.25
CA LYS A 492 47.06 -30.94 -14.70
C LYS A 492 46.55 -30.81 -13.29
N TYR A 493 45.42 -31.42 -12.95
CA TYR A 493 44.97 -31.48 -11.55
C TYR A 493 45.65 -32.61 -10.78
N TYR A 494 45.75 -33.81 -11.35
CA TYR A 494 46.18 -34.99 -10.60
C TYR A 494 47.67 -34.93 -10.21
N ASN A 495 48.52 -34.35 -11.05
CA ASN A 495 49.97 -34.24 -10.83
C ASN A 495 50.41 -32.88 -10.24
N ALA A 496 49.52 -31.87 -10.17
CA ALA A 496 49.84 -30.55 -9.62
C ALA A 496 50.42 -30.56 -8.19
N SER A 497 51.10 -29.48 -7.83
CA SER A 497 51.48 -29.15 -6.46
C SER A 497 50.28 -29.07 -5.50
N GLN A 498 50.52 -29.38 -4.22
CA GLN A 498 49.45 -29.59 -3.22
C GLN A 498 48.72 -28.30 -2.86
N ASP A 499 49.40 -27.15 -2.89
CA ASP A 499 48.84 -25.81 -2.70
C ASP A 499 47.91 -25.42 -3.86
N LYS A 500 48.29 -25.69 -5.12
CA LYS A 500 47.43 -25.41 -6.29
C LYS A 500 46.19 -26.30 -6.32
N LYS A 501 46.35 -27.58 -5.97
CA LYS A 501 45.20 -28.49 -5.74
C LYS A 501 44.25 -27.94 -4.67
N GLN A 502 44.79 -27.47 -3.54
CA GLN A 502 43.99 -26.92 -2.44
C GLN A 502 43.27 -25.63 -2.86
N ALA A 503 43.94 -24.70 -3.53
CA ALA A 503 43.33 -23.47 -4.03
C ALA A 503 42.16 -23.75 -4.99
N TYR A 504 42.29 -24.75 -5.87
CA TYR A 504 41.21 -25.19 -6.75
C TYR A 504 40.06 -25.88 -6.00
N ASP A 505 40.36 -26.76 -5.03
CA ASP A 505 39.37 -27.40 -4.16
C ASP A 505 38.56 -26.37 -3.35
N GLU A 506 39.22 -25.33 -2.84
CA GLU A 506 38.60 -24.24 -2.08
C GLU A 506 37.76 -23.30 -2.95
N ALA A 507 38.27 -22.91 -4.13
CA ALA A 507 37.49 -22.13 -5.10
C ALA A 507 36.23 -22.90 -5.56
N LEU A 508 36.35 -24.19 -5.84
CA LEU A 508 35.20 -25.03 -6.19
C LEU A 508 34.20 -25.16 -5.04
N ALA A 509 34.67 -25.29 -3.80
CA ALA A 509 33.79 -25.34 -2.62
C ALA A 509 33.01 -24.03 -2.43
N GLN A 510 33.64 -22.89 -2.69
CA GLN A 510 32.98 -21.57 -2.68
C GLN A 510 31.96 -21.44 -3.81
N ALA A 511 32.32 -21.78 -5.05
CA ALA A 511 31.42 -21.80 -6.20
C ALA A 511 30.19 -22.71 -5.97
N THR A 512 30.42 -23.93 -5.46
CA THR A 512 29.35 -24.89 -5.13
C THR A 512 28.44 -24.38 -4.01
N LYS A 513 29.00 -23.69 -3.00
CA LYS A 513 28.21 -23.06 -1.92
C LYS A 513 27.33 -21.95 -2.49
N LEU A 514 27.90 -21.06 -3.30
CA LEU A 514 27.18 -19.92 -3.88
C LEU A 514 26.06 -20.35 -4.81
N LEU A 515 26.26 -21.41 -5.61
CA LEU A 515 25.23 -21.99 -6.48
C LEU A 515 24.00 -22.54 -5.71
N ASN A 516 24.12 -22.77 -4.39
CA ASN A 516 23.01 -23.16 -3.53
C ASN A 516 22.38 -21.98 -2.76
N ASP A 517 22.90 -20.77 -2.93
CA ASP A 517 22.34 -19.54 -2.33
C ASP A 517 21.31 -18.91 -3.29
N LYS A 518 20.11 -18.65 -2.78
CA LYS A 518 19.00 -18.06 -3.56
C LYS A 518 19.11 -16.54 -3.69
N ASN A 519 19.96 -15.92 -2.88
CA ASN A 519 20.15 -14.48 -2.81
C ASN A 519 21.55 -14.07 -3.30
N ALA A 520 22.25 -14.98 -4.00
CA ALA A 520 23.55 -14.71 -4.63
C ALA A 520 23.43 -13.56 -5.62
N SER A 521 24.31 -12.56 -5.50
CA SER A 521 24.36 -11.44 -6.45
C SER A 521 25.17 -11.78 -7.70
N GLN A 522 24.89 -11.11 -8.81
CA GLN A 522 25.61 -11.30 -10.07
C GLN A 522 27.12 -11.04 -9.92
N LYS A 523 27.49 -10.07 -9.06
CA LYS A 523 28.88 -9.77 -8.71
C LYS A 523 29.56 -10.96 -8.02
N ALA A 524 28.93 -11.54 -6.99
CA ALA A 524 29.46 -12.71 -6.29
C ALA A 524 29.58 -13.93 -7.23
N VAL A 525 28.64 -14.10 -8.16
CA VAL A 525 28.67 -15.17 -9.17
C VAL A 525 29.83 -14.98 -10.15
N ALA A 526 30.06 -13.76 -10.65
CA ALA A 526 31.19 -13.44 -11.51
C ALA A 526 32.54 -13.63 -10.79
N GLU A 527 32.65 -13.18 -9.54
CA GLU A 527 33.82 -13.39 -8.69
C GLU A 527 34.10 -14.87 -8.43
N ALA A 528 33.06 -15.69 -8.17
CA ALA A 528 33.22 -17.13 -7.96
C ALA A 528 33.67 -17.87 -9.23
N VAL A 529 33.17 -17.51 -10.41
CA VAL A 529 33.63 -18.06 -11.70
C VAL A 529 35.08 -17.63 -11.97
N ALA A 530 35.40 -16.35 -11.81
CA ALA A 530 36.75 -15.83 -12.05
C ALA A 530 37.80 -16.47 -11.12
N ASN A 531 37.47 -16.66 -9.83
CA ASN A 531 38.34 -17.35 -8.87
C ASN A 531 38.52 -18.84 -9.22
N LEU A 532 37.47 -19.52 -9.69
CA LEU A 532 37.54 -20.92 -10.08
C LEU A 532 38.38 -21.13 -11.35
N GLU A 533 38.19 -20.30 -12.39
CA GLU A 533 38.99 -20.36 -13.62
C GLU A 533 40.44 -19.89 -13.39
N LYS A 534 40.69 -18.92 -12.49
CA LYS A 534 42.06 -18.58 -12.06
C LYS A 534 42.74 -19.76 -11.38
N ALA A 535 42.07 -20.39 -10.40
CA ALA A 535 42.63 -21.55 -9.72
C ALA A 535 42.84 -22.76 -10.65
N LYS A 536 42.02 -22.90 -11.70
CA LYS A 536 42.15 -23.88 -12.79
C LYS A 536 43.39 -23.62 -13.66
N ALA A 537 43.66 -22.36 -13.97
CA ALA A 537 44.83 -21.93 -14.75
C ALA A 537 46.15 -22.04 -13.96
N GLU A 538 46.11 -21.88 -12.63
CA GLU A 538 47.28 -22.08 -11.76
C GLU A 538 47.62 -23.56 -11.46
N LEU A 539 46.88 -24.53 -12.02
CA LEU A 539 47.19 -25.96 -11.90
C LEU A 539 48.45 -26.33 -12.71
N ASN A 540 49.51 -26.74 -11.99
CA ASN A 540 50.85 -27.00 -12.52
C ASN A 540 51.23 -28.49 -12.57
N GLY A 541 50.28 -29.37 -12.88
CA GLY A 541 50.57 -30.78 -13.14
C GLY A 541 50.99 -31.01 -14.58
N GLU A 542 52.08 -31.75 -14.80
CA GLU A 542 52.47 -32.21 -16.14
C GLU A 542 51.93 -33.62 -16.43
N PRO A 543 51.67 -33.99 -17.70
CA PRO A 543 51.32 -35.36 -18.08
C PRO A 543 52.45 -36.34 -17.80
N ASN A 544 52.15 -37.45 -17.12
CA ASN A 544 53.13 -38.51 -16.87
C ASN A 544 53.35 -39.36 -18.13
N PHE A 545 54.30 -38.95 -18.98
CA PHE A 545 54.74 -39.73 -20.15
C PHE A 545 55.44 -41.02 -19.70
N ILE A 546 54.71 -42.14 -19.69
CA ILE A 546 55.28 -43.47 -19.42
C ILE A 546 56.01 -43.96 -20.69
N GLY A 547 57.28 -43.58 -20.85
CA GLY A 547 58.11 -44.06 -21.95
C GLY A 547 59.58 -43.65 -21.84
N GLY A 548 60.46 -44.64 -21.58
CA GLY A 548 61.92 -44.48 -21.70
C GLY A 548 62.64 -44.12 -20.40
N ASP A 549 63.43 -45.08 -19.92
CA ASP A 549 64.70 -44.98 -19.20
C ASP A 549 64.89 -44.03 -18.00
N TYR A 550 65.27 -44.66 -16.89
CA TYR A 550 65.50 -44.06 -15.58
C TYR A 550 66.86 -43.33 -15.54
N THR A 551 66.84 -42.00 -15.44
CA THR A 551 68.02 -41.21 -15.03
C THR A 551 67.63 -40.31 -13.85
N PRO A 552 68.30 -40.41 -12.68
CA PRO A 552 68.01 -39.53 -11.55
C PRO A 552 68.63 -38.15 -11.78
N SER A 553 67.80 -37.11 -11.81
CA SER A 553 68.27 -35.72 -11.70
C SER A 553 68.56 -35.37 -10.23
N GLU A 554 69.59 -34.55 -10.03
CA GLU A 554 70.15 -34.25 -8.70
C GLU A 554 69.25 -33.36 -7.83
N PRO A 555 69.36 -33.44 -6.49
CA PRO A 555 68.61 -32.57 -5.59
C PRO A 555 69.12 -31.13 -5.69
N SER A 556 68.22 -30.19 -6.01
CA SER A 556 68.49 -28.77 -5.80
C SER A 556 68.71 -28.50 -4.30
N THR A 557 69.79 -27.78 -4.00
CA THR A 557 70.30 -27.62 -2.63
C THR A 557 69.34 -26.83 -1.72
N PRO A 558 69.23 -27.19 -0.43
CA PRO A 558 68.28 -26.56 0.46
C PRO A 558 68.76 -25.17 0.92
N SER A 559 67.93 -24.15 0.72
CA SER A 559 68.04 -22.90 1.47
C SER A 559 67.91 -23.18 2.97
N THR A 560 68.86 -22.72 3.75
CA THR A 560 69.04 -23.16 5.14
C THR A 560 68.14 -22.40 6.11
N GLU A 561 66.98 -22.96 6.41
CA GLU A 561 66.26 -22.65 7.66
C GLU A 561 65.42 -23.87 8.05
N THR A 562 65.34 -24.19 9.35
CA THR A 562 64.54 -25.34 9.83
C THR A 562 63.09 -24.91 9.97
N PRO A 563 62.16 -25.29 9.06
CA PRO A 563 60.79 -24.86 9.16
C PRO A 563 60.15 -25.65 10.30
N ALA A 564 59.58 -24.96 11.29
CA ALA A 564 58.79 -25.61 12.33
C ALA A 564 57.71 -26.48 11.66
N GLU A 565 57.75 -27.79 11.89
CA GLU A 565 56.84 -28.75 11.25
C GLU A 565 55.40 -28.30 11.52
N LYS A 566 54.70 -27.80 10.49
CA LYS A 566 53.32 -27.30 10.66
C LYS A 566 52.43 -28.46 11.10
N THR A 567 52.06 -28.44 12.36
CA THR A 567 51.26 -29.48 12.99
C THR A 567 49.87 -29.02 13.34
N THR A 568 48.93 -29.95 13.27
CA THR A 568 47.51 -29.74 13.54
C THR A 568 46.99 -30.86 14.44
N GLU A 569 46.02 -30.53 15.30
CA GLU A 569 45.34 -31.50 16.15
C GLU A 569 44.24 -32.22 15.37
N LYS A 570 44.35 -33.55 15.23
CA LYS A 570 43.29 -34.37 14.63
C LYS A 570 42.83 -35.47 15.58
N ILE A 571 41.52 -35.72 15.63
CA ILE A 571 40.94 -36.77 16.48
C ILE A 571 41.09 -38.12 15.78
N LEU A 572 41.79 -39.06 16.42
CA LEU A 572 41.97 -40.42 15.90
C LEU A 572 40.67 -41.23 16.03
N MET A 573 39.86 -41.25 14.99
CA MET A 573 38.52 -41.84 15.02
C MET A 573 38.50 -43.37 15.12
N HIS A 574 39.50 -44.06 14.56
CA HIS A 574 39.70 -45.51 14.68
C HIS A 574 41.05 -45.85 15.32
N ALA A 575 41.12 -46.89 16.15
CA ALA A 575 42.37 -47.30 16.79
C ALA A 575 43.41 -47.69 15.73
N SER A 576 44.67 -47.29 15.92
CA SER A 576 45.72 -47.43 14.91
C SER A 576 46.97 -48.09 15.46
N TYR A 577 47.63 -48.88 14.61
CA TYR A 577 49.06 -49.12 14.75
C TYR A 577 49.83 -47.86 14.33
N LEU A 578 51.06 -47.75 14.83
CA LEU A 578 52.06 -46.82 14.30
C LEU A 578 52.85 -47.52 13.18
N TYR A 579 53.33 -46.72 12.23
CA TYR A 579 54.10 -47.17 11.07
C TYR A 579 55.38 -46.33 10.95
N ASP A 580 56.40 -46.85 10.28
CA ASP A 580 57.63 -46.11 9.95
C ASP A 580 57.49 -45.35 8.61
N ASN A 581 58.55 -44.64 8.20
CA ASN A 581 58.64 -43.94 6.91
C ASN A 581 58.54 -44.88 5.68
N LYS A 582 58.67 -46.20 5.85
CA LYS A 582 58.47 -47.25 4.83
C LYS A 582 57.06 -47.86 4.87
N GLY A 583 56.19 -47.40 5.77
CA GLY A 583 54.83 -47.90 5.94
C GLY A 583 54.75 -49.30 6.57
N ILE A 584 55.85 -49.76 7.18
CA ILE A 584 55.96 -51.02 7.93
C ILE A 584 55.41 -50.78 9.33
N LYS A 585 54.70 -51.76 9.91
CA LYS A 585 54.08 -51.63 11.25
C LYS A 585 55.16 -51.67 12.34
N ILE A 586 55.32 -50.58 13.09
CA ILE A 586 56.17 -50.51 14.26
C ILE A 586 55.55 -51.38 15.38
N ASP A 587 56.36 -52.14 16.12
CA ASP A 587 55.89 -52.93 17.25
C ASP A 587 55.77 -52.11 18.55
N LYS A 588 54.85 -51.14 18.51
CA LYS A 588 54.43 -50.33 19.66
C LYS A 588 52.94 -50.57 19.98
N PRO A 589 52.48 -50.28 21.22
CA PRO A 589 51.07 -50.35 21.59
C PRO A 589 50.18 -49.56 20.63
N THR A 590 48.94 -50.03 20.41
CA THR A 590 48.01 -49.34 19.50
C THR A 590 47.51 -48.02 20.10
N VAL A 591 47.52 -46.97 19.28
CA VAL A 591 46.96 -45.67 19.65
C VAL A 591 45.44 -45.83 19.77
N LYS A 592 44.92 -45.55 20.98
CA LYS A 592 43.50 -45.71 21.31
C LYS A 592 42.64 -44.77 20.47
N SER A 593 41.44 -45.20 20.10
CA SER A 593 40.52 -44.34 19.36
C SER A 593 39.85 -43.29 20.26
N TYR A 594 39.50 -42.15 19.66
CA TYR A 594 38.91 -40.96 20.30
C TYR A 594 39.88 -40.18 21.20
N VAL A 595 41.18 -40.29 20.95
CA VAL A 595 42.20 -39.36 21.44
C VAL A 595 42.53 -38.33 20.37
N THR A 596 42.96 -37.14 20.77
CA THR A 596 43.63 -36.20 19.86
C THR A 596 45.05 -36.70 19.58
N VAL A 597 45.51 -36.55 18.35
CA VAL A 597 46.91 -36.72 17.96
C VAL A 597 47.39 -35.44 17.28
N VAL A 598 48.56 -34.96 17.68
CA VAL A 598 49.25 -33.85 17.01
C VAL A 598 50.04 -34.44 15.85
N VAL A 599 49.73 -34.01 14.64
CA VAL A 599 50.27 -34.56 13.39
C VAL A 599 50.65 -33.47 12.41
N ALA A 600 51.54 -33.76 11.47
CA ALA A 600 51.81 -32.87 10.34
C ALA A 600 50.51 -32.50 9.60
N GLU A 601 50.42 -31.26 9.13
CA GLU A 601 49.23 -30.68 8.48
C GLU A 601 48.74 -31.52 7.29
N ASN A 602 49.69 -31.95 6.44
CA ASN A 602 49.46 -32.71 5.23
C ASN A 602 49.86 -34.20 5.38
N PRO A 603 49.05 -35.16 4.89
CA PRO A 603 49.38 -36.57 4.93
C PRO A 603 50.28 -37.00 3.76
N VAL A 604 51.40 -37.66 4.07
CA VAL A 604 52.27 -38.31 3.09
C VAL A 604 51.62 -39.57 2.49
N THR A 605 52.07 -40.00 1.32
CA THR A 605 51.65 -41.29 0.72
C THR A 605 52.82 -42.26 0.72
N ILE A 606 52.66 -43.42 1.37
CA ILE A 606 53.67 -44.47 1.45
C ILE A 606 53.03 -45.77 0.95
N ASN A 607 53.63 -46.41 -0.05
CA ASN A 607 53.10 -47.64 -0.68
C ASN A 607 51.60 -47.52 -1.05
N SER A 608 51.24 -46.42 -1.73
CA SER A 608 49.88 -46.06 -2.16
C SER A 608 48.83 -45.93 -1.03
N ILE A 609 49.27 -45.78 0.23
CA ILE A 609 48.39 -45.53 1.38
C ILE A 609 48.77 -44.17 1.99
N LYS A 610 47.76 -43.32 2.30
CA LYS A 610 47.99 -42.04 2.98
C LYS A 610 48.19 -42.21 4.50
N TYR A 611 49.19 -41.54 5.04
CA TYR A 611 49.54 -41.48 6.46
C TYR A 611 49.80 -40.04 6.91
N TYR A 612 49.45 -39.73 8.15
CA TYR A 612 49.94 -38.55 8.85
C TYR A 612 51.19 -38.89 9.65
N LYS A 613 52.24 -38.06 9.55
CA LYS A 613 53.39 -38.10 10.47
C LYS A 613 52.99 -37.51 11.82
N VAL A 614 53.41 -38.14 12.91
CA VAL A 614 53.20 -37.67 14.29
C VAL A 614 54.20 -36.57 14.60
N ALA A 615 53.75 -35.49 15.23
CA ALA A 615 54.58 -34.33 15.54
C ALA A 615 55.85 -34.72 16.31
N GLY A 616 57.01 -34.26 15.83
CA GLY A 616 58.31 -34.50 16.48
C GLY A 616 58.77 -35.96 16.49
N LYS A 617 58.19 -36.84 15.65
CA LYS A 617 58.56 -38.27 15.59
C LYS A 617 58.52 -38.80 14.17
N ASP A 618 59.38 -39.78 13.87
CA ASP A 618 59.30 -40.59 12.64
C ASP A 618 58.29 -41.74 12.79
N GLU A 619 57.08 -41.39 13.23
CA GLU A 619 55.96 -42.31 13.49
C GLU A 619 54.75 -41.89 12.65
N TYR A 620 54.07 -42.84 12.02
CA TYR A 620 53.02 -42.57 11.04
C TYR A 620 51.69 -43.25 11.39
N ILE A 621 50.58 -42.54 11.18
CA ILE A 621 49.21 -43.00 11.44
C ILE A 621 48.41 -42.95 10.14
N LYS A 622 47.75 -44.06 9.75
CA LYS A 622 46.97 -44.12 8.50
C LYS A 622 45.85 -43.07 8.48
N ALA A 623 45.81 -42.22 7.45
CA ALA A 623 44.82 -41.15 7.31
C ALA A 623 43.37 -41.68 7.32
N GLY A 624 43.14 -42.89 6.79
CA GLY A 624 41.86 -43.59 6.88
C GLY A 624 41.38 -43.90 8.32
N ASN A 625 42.22 -43.78 9.35
CA ASN A 625 41.82 -43.87 10.76
C ASN A 625 41.44 -42.50 11.37
N ILE A 626 41.87 -41.40 10.75
CA ILE A 626 41.65 -40.00 11.18
C ILE A 626 40.54 -39.39 10.31
N ASP A 627 40.83 -39.07 9.04
CA ASP A 627 39.89 -38.47 8.10
C ASP A 627 38.84 -39.48 7.59
N GLY A 628 39.20 -40.76 7.57
CA GLY A 628 38.33 -41.82 7.06
C GLY A 628 38.21 -41.90 5.54
N THR A 629 37.46 -42.89 5.08
CA THR A 629 37.21 -43.22 3.67
C THR A 629 35.73 -43.06 3.35
N LEU A 630 35.39 -42.34 2.28
CA LEU A 630 34.03 -42.23 1.77
C LEU A 630 33.62 -43.55 1.09
N ARG A 631 32.43 -44.07 1.40
CA ARG A 631 31.90 -45.32 0.82
C ARG A 631 30.42 -45.24 0.53
N VAL A 632 29.97 -45.82 -0.58
CA VAL A 632 28.54 -45.88 -0.96
C VAL A 632 27.83 -47.00 -0.19
N ILE A 633 26.65 -46.68 0.36
CA ILE A 633 25.74 -47.67 0.96
C ILE A 633 24.87 -48.31 -0.12
N THR A 634 25.03 -49.62 -0.31
CA THR A 634 24.27 -50.42 -1.28
C THR A 634 22.89 -50.84 -0.74
N HIS A 635 22.75 -50.98 0.59
CA HIS A 635 21.52 -51.48 1.23
C HIS A 635 21.12 -50.62 2.44
N ASN A 636 19.83 -50.29 2.55
CA ASN A 636 19.24 -49.56 3.69
C ASN A 636 19.78 -50.13 5.03
N SER A 637 20.35 -49.26 5.87
CA SER A 637 21.12 -49.69 7.05
C SER A 637 20.81 -48.87 8.29
N TYR A 638 20.63 -49.54 9.42
CA TYR A 638 20.54 -48.87 10.71
C TYR A 638 21.93 -48.45 11.22
N ILE A 639 21.98 -47.37 12.00
CA ILE A 639 23.18 -46.99 12.75
C ILE A 639 23.18 -47.73 14.08
N TYR A 640 24.24 -48.48 14.38
CA TYR A 640 24.42 -49.27 15.61
C TYR A 640 25.39 -48.59 16.59
N ASN A 641 25.33 -48.99 17.87
CA ASN A 641 26.32 -48.62 18.88
C ASN A 641 27.34 -49.74 19.14
N ASN A 642 28.35 -49.49 19.99
CA ASN A 642 29.39 -50.45 20.37
C ASN A 642 28.87 -51.73 21.04
N LYS A 643 27.66 -51.71 21.62
CA LYS A 643 26.97 -52.89 22.17
C LYS A 643 26.19 -53.68 21.11
N GLY A 644 26.26 -53.29 19.83
CA GLY A 644 25.56 -53.92 18.71
C GLY A 644 24.05 -53.60 18.63
N LYS A 645 23.54 -52.72 19.51
CA LYS A 645 22.12 -52.30 19.48
C LYS A 645 21.94 -51.17 18.47
N ALA A 646 20.83 -51.18 17.73
CA ALA A 646 20.47 -50.08 16.83
C ALA A 646 20.19 -48.80 17.63
N THR A 647 20.86 -47.71 17.27
CA THR A 647 20.65 -46.39 17.86
C THR A 647 19.26 -45.86 17.49
N ARG A 648 18.63 -45.13 18.41
CA ARG A 648 17.32 -44.52 18.23
C ARG A 648 17.40 -43.00 18.35
N ASN A 649 16.47 -42.29 17.72
CA ASN A 649 16.18 -40.87 17.95
C ASN A 649 14.67 -40.76 18.17
N LYS A 650 14.22 -40.11 19.25
CA LYS A 650 12.79 -40.06 19.68
C LYS A 650 12.08 -41.42 19.49
N GLY A 651 12.67 -42.49 20.05
CA GLY A 651 12.18 -43.87 19.92
C GLY A 651 12.43 -44.57 18.57
N ILE A 652 12.53 -43.86 17.44
CA ILE A 652 12.66 -44.43 16.10
C ILE A 652 14.12 -44.86 15.82
N LYS A 653 14.33 -46.05 15.22
CA LYS A 653 15.67 -46.54 14.84
C LYS A 653 16.29 -45.65 13.75
N ARG A 654 17.51 -45.15 13.95
CA ARG A 654 18.20 -44.29 12.97
C ARG A 654 18.58 -45.09 11.72
N LEU A 655 17.98 -44.74 10.58
CA LEU A 655 18.17 -45.40 9.29
C LEU A 655 18.96 -44.51 8.32
N VAL A 656 19.87 -45.10 7.55
CA VAL A 656 20.51 -44.51 6.37
C VAL A 656 20.02 -45.28 5.14
N LYS A 657 19.55 -44.56 4.11
CA LYS A 657 19.06 -45.15 2.86
C LYS A 657 20.23 -45.62 1.97
N LYS A 658 19.96 -46.55 1.06
CA LYS A 658 20.86 -46.89 -0.07
C LYS A 658 21.19 -45.65 -0.92
N THR A 659 22.23 -45.76 -1.74
CA THR A 659 22.89 -44.71 -2.56
C THR A 659 23.54 -43.56 -1.80
N ARG A 660 23.38 -43.45 -0.47
CA ARG A 660 24.09 -42.44 0.32
C ARG A 660 25.57 -42.79 0.50
N ILE A 661 26.43 -41.80 0.27
CA ILE A 661 27.86 -41.84 0.62
C ILE A 661 27.98 -41.60 2.13
N VAL A 662 28.82 -42.37 2.82
CA VAL A 662 29.13 -42.20 4.25
C VAL A 662 30.63 -42.33 4.50
N ARG A 663 31.18 -41.41 5.31
CA ARG A 663 32.57 -41.43 5.79
C ARG A 663 32.73 -42.53 6.84
N THR A 664 33.68 -43.43 6.61
CA THR A 664 33.99 -44.60 7.45
C THR A 664 35.41 -44.52 7.99
N TYR A 665 35.62 -44.81 9.27
CA TYR A 665 36.93 -44.70 9.91
C TYR A 665 37.52 -46.09 10.18
N GLY A 666 38.69 -46.33 9.60
CA GLY A 666 39.44 -47.58 9.67
C GLY A 666 38.79 -48.76 8.95
N ALA A 667 39.41 -49.93 9.15
CA ALA A 667 38.86 -51.21 8.73
C ALA A 667 37.59 -51.56 9.53
N PRO A 668 36.67 -52.39 9.02
CA PRO A 668 35.49 -52.79 9.77
C PRO A 668 35.86 -53.75 10.90
N ILE A 669 35.26 -53.54 12.07
CA ILE A 669 35.51 -54.30 13.31
C ILE A 669 34.33 -55.21 13.65
N ASN A 670 34.59 -56.29 14.38
CA ASN A 670 33.58 -57.27 14.77
C ASN A 670 32.78 -56.79 16.00
N ILE A 671 31.51 -56.43 15.80
CA ILE A 671 30.57 -56.06 16.87
C ILE A 671 29.47 -57.12 16.94
N LYS A 672 29.46 -57.90 18.02
CA LYS A 672 28.48 -58.98 18.29
C LYS A 672 28.33 -59.98 17.12
N GLY A 673 29.42 -60.32 16.44
CA GLY A 673 29.44 -61.30 15.35
C GLY A 673 29.17 -60.73 13.96
N HIS A 674 29.20 -59.41 13.80
CA HIS A 674 29.03 -58.71 12.53
C HIS A 674 30.16 -57.72 12.30
N MET A 675 30.73 -57.71 11.09
CA MET A 675 31.66 -56.66 10.68
C MET A 675 30.91 -55.33 10.51
N MET A 676 31.39 -54.28 11.16
CA MET A 676 30.83 -52.92 11.08
C MET A 676 31.94 -51.88 10.92
N TYR A 677 31.76 -50.96 9.98
CA TYR A 677 32.56 -49.74 9.92
C TYR A 677 32.13 -48.77 11.01
N ARG A 678 33.11 -48.05 11.56
CA ARG A 678 32.86 -46.91 12.46
C ARG A 678 32.54 -45.67 11.62
N ILE A 679 31.52 -44.90 12.03
CA ILE A 679 31.10 -43.66 11.35
C ILE A 679 31.09 -42.42 12.26
N ALA A 680 31.23 -42.60 13.59
CA ALA A 680 31.51 -41.53 14.56
C ALA A 680 31.90 -42.11 15.94
N LYS A 681 31.98 -41.24 16.97
CA LYS A 681 31.96 -41.64 18.38
C LYS A 681 30.71 -42.48 18.69
N ASN A 682 30.92 -43.75 19.05
CA ASN A 682 29.89 -44.76 19.33
C ASN A 682 28.80 -44.94 18.24
N ARG A 683 29.13 -44.74 16.96
CA ARG A 683 28.20 -44.97 15.83
C ARG A 683 28.84 -45.84 14.75
N TYR A 684 28.13 -46.87 14.30
CA TYR A 684 28.63 -47.91 13.38
C TYR A 684 27.59 -48.30 12.33
N ILE A 685 28.03 -48.79 11.17
CA ILE A 685 27.18 -49.34 10.08
C ILE A 685 27.76 -50.67 9.61
N LYS A 686 26.91 -51.68 9.39
CA LYS A 686 27.32 -53.04 8.97
C LYS A 686 28.05 -53.01 7.62
N ALA A 687 29.23 -53.64 7.55
CA ALA A 687 30.10 -53.63 6.36
C ALA A 687 29.38 -54.15 5.10
N ARG A 688 28.58 -55.22 5.24
CA ARG A 688 27.75 -55.80 4.18
C ARG A 688 26.70 -54.89 3.54
N ASN A 689 26.41 -53.74 4.14
CA ASN A 689 25.47 -52.76 3.59
C ASN A 689 26.19 -51.67 2.76
N PHE A 690 27.52 -51.68 2.73
CA PHE A 690 28.34 -50.92 1.79
C PHE A 690 28.64 -51.74 0.54
N GLU A 691 29.35 -51.14 -0.39
CA GLU A 691 30.04 -51.83 -1.47
C GLU A 691 31.20 -52.71 -0.96
N GLY A 692 31.62 -53.67 -1.79
CA GLY A 692 32.74 -54.58 -1.51
C GLY A 692 32.82 -55.69 -2.56
N THR A 693 34.04 -56.10 -2.93
CA THR A 693 34.31 -57.02 -4.04
C THR A 693 33.68 -58.39 -3.82
N LEU A 694 32.90 -58.88 -4.79
CA LEU A 694 32.38 -60.24 -4.79
C LEU A 694 33.47 -61.20 -5.28
N ARG A 695 33.81 -62.23 -4.47
CA ARG A 695 34.79 -63.26 -4.82
C ARG A 695 34.19 -64.65 -4.64
N ARG A 696 34.61 -65.63 -5.44
CA ARG A 696 34.03 -66.98 -5.42
C ARG A 696 34.96 -67.96 -4.70
N LEU A 697 34.44 -68.80 -3.81
CA LEU A 697 35.27 -69.80 -3.14
C LEU A 697 35.72 -70.91 -4.10
N SER A 698 37.03 -71.16 -4.16
CA SER A 698 37.63 -72.32 -4.84
C SER A 698 37.52 -73.58 -3.99
N HIS A 699 37.53 -73.42 -2.66
CA HIS A 699 37.54 -74.50 -1.68
C HIS A 699 36.50 -74.30 -0.56
N ASN A 700 36.15 -75.38 0.14
CA ASN A 700 35.42 -75.27 1.41
C ASN A 700 36.29 -74.48 2.42
N SER A 701 35.73 -73.47 3.09
CA SER A 701 36.47 -72.65 4.04
C SER A 701 35.69 -72.38 5.31
N PHE A 702 36.36 -72.52 6.46
CA PHE A 702 35.86 -71.93 7.70
C PHE A 702 35.92 -70.38 7.65
N VAL A 703 35.09 -69.75 8.46
CA VAL A 703 35.17 -68.32 8.81
C VAL A 703 35.92 -68.18 10.13
N TYR A 704 36.96 -67.35 10.15
CA TYR A 704 37.82 -67.11 11.30
C TYR A 704 37.48 -65.77 11.99
N ASP A 705 37.85 -65.61 13.24
CA ASP A 705 37.84 -64.32 13.95
C ASP A 705 39.17 -63.58 13.79
N GLU A 706 39.29 -62.41 14.43
CA GLU A 706 40.47 -61.55 14.39
C GLU A 706 41.73 -62.18 15.00
N ASN A 707 41.56 -63.20 15.85
CA ASN A 707 42.65 -63.99 16.45
C ASN A 707 42.97 -65.26 15.63
N GLY A 708 42.39 -65.41 14.44
CA GLY A 708 42.58 -66.57 13.57
C GLY A 708 41.88 -67.85 14.05
N LYS A 709 41.02 -67.78 15.07
CA LYS A 709 40.27 -68.93 15.61
C LYS A 709 38.98 -69.12 14.80
N ALA A 710 38.57 -70.37 14.57
CA ALA A 710 37.40 -70.66 13.74
C ALA A 710 36.11 -70.27 14.48
N THR A 711 35.38 -69.29 13.94
CA THR A 711 34.11 -68.82 14.50
C THR A 711 33.08 -69.94 14.57
N ARG A 712 32.20 -69.90 15.60
CA ARG A 712 31.14 -70.89 15.81
C ARG A 712 29.73 -70.29 15.68
N ASN A 713 28.75 -71.16 15.49
CA ASN A 713 27.31 -70.86 15.45
C ASN A 713 26.60 -72.04 16.13
N LYS A 714 25.92 -71.83 17.27
CA LYS A 714 25.36 -72.92 18.10
C LYS A 714 26.36 -74.09 18.28
N GLY A 715 27.58 -73.79 18.77
CA GLY A 715 28.67 -74.76 18.92
C GLY A 715 29.41 -75.16 17.64
N ILE A 716 28.74 -75.25 16.48
CA ILE A 716 29.32 -75.74 15.21
C ILE A 716 30.23 -74.69 14.55
N ARG A 717 31.38 -75.10 13.99
CA ARG A 717 32.29 -74.20 13.24
C ARG A 717 31.61 -73.65 11.98
N ARG A 718 31.65 -72.33 11.74
CA ARG A 718 31.03 -71.70 10.56
C ARG A 718 31.79 -72.09 9.29
N LEU A 719 31.17 -72.94 8.47
CA LEU A 719 31.70 -73.40 7.19
C LEU A 719 31.01 -72.68 6.02
N LEU A 720 31.80 -72.21 5.06
CA LEU A 720 31.35 -71.80 3.73
C LEU A 720 31.73 -72.89 2.73
N LYS A 721 30.76 -73.34 1.92
CA LYS A 721 30.97 -74.36 0.89
C LYS A 721 31.66 -73.77 -0.35
N LYS A 722 32.38 -74.62 -1.10
CA LYS A 722 32.97 -74.35 -2.43
C LYS A 722 31.94 -73.71 -3.38
N SER A 723 32.41 -72.94 -4.36
CA SER A 723 31.62 -72.22 -5.38
C SER A 723 30.69 -71.11 -4.89
N ARG A 724 30.50 -70.96 -3.57
CA ARG A 724 29.76 -69.83 -2.97
C ARG A 724 30.45 -68.50 -3.27
N VAL A 725 29.67 -67.50 -3.68
CA VAL A 725 30.13 -66.10 -3.77
C VAL A 725 30.06 -65.46 -2.38
N VAL A 726 31.09 -64.71 -2.01
CA VAL A 726 31.21 -64.02 -0.73
C VAL A 726 31.63 -62.58 -0.99
N ARG A 727 30.99 -61.61 -0.32
CA ARG A 727 31.44 -60.22 -0.36
C ARG A 727 32.68 -60.07 0.54
N THR A 728 33.71 -59.43 -0.01
CA THR A 728 34.97 -59.14 0.67
C THR A 728 35.15 -57.63 0.85
N PHE A 729 35.83 -57.24 1.94
CA PHE A 729 35.99 -55.83 2.33
C PHE A 729 37.47 -55.48 2.58
N ASP A 730 37.89 -54.37 1.97
CA ASP A 730 39.25 -53.82 1.98
C ASP A 730 40.34 -54.78 1.48
N ALA A 731 41.59 -54.31 1.46
CA ALA A 731 42.76 -55.14 1.20
C ALA A 731 42.85 -56.29 2.24
N PRO A 732 43.32 -57.50 1.84
CA PRO A 732 43.46 -58.63 2.74
C PRO A 732 44.49 -58.36 3.85
N VAL A 733 44.36 -59.05 4.97
CA VAL A 733 45.24 -58.90 6.15
C VAL A 733 45.90 -60.21 6.55
N LYS A 734 47.14 -60.12 7.05
CA LYS A 734 47.87 -61.25 7.61
C LYS A 734 47.38 -61.51 9.04
N ILE A 735 46.77 -62.67 9.27
CA ILE A 735 46.31 -63.15 10.59
C ILE A 735 46.90 -64.55 10.79
N ASN A 736 47.67 -64.72 11.87
CA ASN A 736 48.42 -65.94 12.21
C ASN A 736 49.17 -66.51 10.98
N GLY A 737 50.04 -65.69 10.40
CA GLY A 737 50.82 -66.00 9.20
C GLY A 737 50.04 -65.99 7.87
N HIS A 738 48.71 -66.14 7.87
CA HIS A 738 47.91 -66.30 6.67
C HIS A 738 47.24 -65.00 6.19
N MET A 739 47.30 -64.71 4.90
CA MET A 739 46.48 -63.66 4.30
C MET A 739 45.00 -64.07 4.30
N MET A 740 44.12 -63.19 4.78
CA MET A 740 42.66 -63.38 4.83
C MET A 740 41.92 -62.13 4.36
N TYR A 741 40.85 -62.31 3.57
CA TYR A 741 39.87 -61.25 3.30
C TYR A 741 38.89 -61.11 4.47
N ARG A 742 38.46 -59.88 4.76
CA ARG A 742 37.32 -59.64 5.67
C ARG A 742 36.02 -59.98 4.95
N VAL A 743 35.10 -60.61 5.66
CA VAL A 743 33.75 -60.97 5.18
C VAL A 743 32.72 -60.63 6.27
N ASP A 744 31.43 -60.64 5.94
CA ASP A 744 30.31 -60.15 6.77
C ASP A 744 30.36 -60.46 8.28
N ASN A 745 30.87 -61.65 8.66
CA ASN A 745 30.87 -62.16 10.03
C ASN A 745 32.25 -62.75 10.43
N GLY A 746 33.36 -62.28 9.84
CA GLY A 746 34.72 -62.76 10.17
C GLY A 746 35.73 -62.60 9.03
N TYR A 747 36.68 -63.53 8.94
CA TYR A 747 37.77 -63.56 7.97
C TYR A 747 37.82 -64.89 7.22
N VAL A 748 38.30 -64.89 5.98
CA VAL A 748 38.43 -66.08 5.12
C VAL A 748 39.77 -66.05 4.40
N LYS A 749 40.56 -67.14 4.49
CA LYS A 749 41.90 -67.23 3.91
C LYS A 749 41.87 -66.95 2.40
N VAL A 750 42.74 -66.07 1.91
CA VAL A 750 42.79 -65.61 0.50
C VAL A 750 42.89 -66.80 -0.46
N LYS A 751 43.75 -67.79 -0.15
CA LYS A 751 43.95 -69.00 -0.96
C LYS A 751 42.73 -69.91 -1.12
N ASN A 752 41.63 -69.66 -0.40
CA ASN A 752 40.39 -70.43 -0.52
C ASN A 752 39.40 -69.80 -1.52
N PHE A 753 39.77 -68.67 -2.14
CA PHE A 753 39.06 -68.04 -3.25
C PHE A 753 39.64 -68.45 -4.62
N LYS A 754 38.91 -68.08 -5.66
CA LYS A 754 39.37 -67.85 -7.03
C LYS A 754 38.76 -66.53 -7.51
#